data_AF-A0A7K3TGD2-F1
#
_entry.id   AF-A0A7K3TGD2-F1
#
_cell.length_a   1.000
_cell.length_b   1.000
_cell.length_c   1.000
_cell.angle_alpha   90.00
_cell.angle_beta   90.00
_cell.angle_gamma   90.00
#
_symmetry.space_group_name_H-M   'P 1'
#
loop_
_entity.id
_entity.type
_entity.pdbx_description
1 polymer ?
#
loop_
_entity_poly.entity_id
_entity_poly.type
_entity_poly.pdbx_seq_one_letter_code
_entity_poly.pdbx_strand_id
1 'polypeptide(L)'
;MSDKNLSALDRIRAWRQAYQTASGTTPLEDISQLAAQLDLTHAHPSGIAQLFASGQAHLDSLFRDNGMLRAANRRLERVLDDRAVKERVSGCSELSLVVGVATWKGAAMPVLLYPVEVVPSATSPSKTAIRFTGKVELNSVFVSAMRARGITLNAAELFDVSHYEGGTPETSALFNAITAKTFQVIDDFTIERTIVLGCFVEPSSLLIGESLTIIDQLADGPTGNTLLDAIAGNEDARQSLKATIPEYSPFDGDPHNEYEIGDVDNTVRYAAQLAAAGHSLFLDEPANRDTAVQSAAIASRCIMEGRNVLYVPCVMESKRRFMQEIRTNEMSPLVLDVTDAASNKAIDRQLIGAVGFQPGTATSHFEQLADELVGVRSRLTRYLGDLHGANERWGFSAYETIQNLASIATLSTHPATRVRLSATTAHAIKDSLDEWGGKLEQAARLGEFTITPSDTAWFGASLFSEDEAVDAYQRVVRLLEKILPATREHVAATAQTCGFPIPTTAQEWGKQVLVLKNLRRVLDVFQPGIFERDIPAMIEATRSKADRKASGTSMGFWERRRHIKEAKSLLRVGAQIEDLHEALIVVLKQAQQWRTFVPAGGWPVLPPKLDQIIESQDALNRDLTALDTVLATTPAGGNLGTTPLNDVEARLKALFDDHTALDTLPARACLERDFNAAGLQDLVADLKNRQVAEPAVANELRLAWWTTVFDDIVHSSAIISNQDGSALSNAADRFSQVDTEHVRSIGAMVGQESMRRLSEMLFAHTQEANQLHTMLASSARVPLDRLMHTYPTIMKLAKPILVATPATLAAMTDPEELADVAIIDAAAHIAPIELLSVLRRARQVVVLAHGSTITSDSVKLLASLLPRVEIAGRPGRRAPRVAAFLKEHGYGDVSFDIATEAARGNVSYTGVDGVGVPVLTSGLVESNQQEIDAVVEMLRRRAAGFTIVPASYLLTIVTLSGTHRTRLGAELKNCAAKDAAFGKFLHHVRIIGLDEVAGAQSTDVIISLGFAKTSHGRLLQQFGDLEGEGGAGMLLDAMALAGRNLDIVSAFTSADLEEDRLHQPGPKLLREMVIWAEQLSPEPFRPSEHDPSVRNVLFADLAERVRARGLNVAVDYGFDDDPSARIPLVVGVPGKPFALAVLTDDANFMGVQSTRKRNRLRMEDLQMLGWSVMTVWSVGTFVNPDKEVDRIVAHLASVYGDLR
;
A
#
# COMPACT_ATOMS: atom_id res chain seq x y z
N MET A 1 40.67 10.63 21.30
CA MET A 1 40.49 12.10 21.47
C MET A 1 39.10 12.43 20.96
N SER A 2 38.26 13.12 21.73
CA SER A 2 36.87 13.37 21.32
C SER A 2 36.81 14.30 20.11
N ASP A 3 36.13 13.87 19.06
CA ASP A 3 36.03 14.44 17.71
C ASP A 3 35.40 15.86 17.63
N LYS A 4 34.99 16.44 18.77
CA LYS A 4 34.18 17.67 18.83
C LYS A 4 34.93 18.99 18.63
N ASN A 5 36.26 18.99 18.43
CA ASN A 5 37.07 20.22 18.35
C ASN A 5 37.96 20.35 17.10
N LEU A 6 37.86 19.44 16.12
CA LEU A 6 38.61 19.55 14.86
C LEU A 6 37.92 20.53 13.91
N SER A 7 38.68 21.38 13.22
CA SER A 7 38.14 22.15 12.09
C SER A 7 37.68 21.19 10.99
N ALA A 8 36.75 21.61 10.14
CA ALA A 8 36.23 20.75 9.07
C ALA A 8 37.35 20.26 8.11
N LEU A 9 38.36 21.09 7.86
CA LEU A 9 39.54 20.72 7.06
C LEU A 9 40.47 19.75 7.80
N ASP A 10 40.65 19.90 9.12
CA ASP A 10 41.46 18.97 9.91
C ASP A 10 40.82 17.58 9.98
N ARG A 11 39.48 17.51 9.98
CA ARG A 11 38.76 16.24 9.84
C ARG A 11 39.01 15.57 8.49
N ILE A 12 39.00 16.32 7.38
CA ILE A 12 39.33 15.78 6.05
C ILE A 12 40.79 15.28 6.00
N ARG A 13 41.72 16.00 6.63
CA ARG A 13 43.12 15.56 6.77
C ARG A 13 43.23 14.27 7.59
N ALA A 14 42.45 14.14 8.66
CA ALA A 14 42.38 12.92 9.48
C ALA A 14 41.86 11.73 8.67
N TRP A 15 40.81 11.92 7.85
CA TRP A 15 40.31 10.89 6.94
C TRP A 15 41.40 10.39 5.97
N ARG A 16 42.16 11.32 5.37
CA ARG A 16 43.29 10.97 4.50
C ARG A 16 44.36 10.16 5.25
N GLN A 17 44.72 10.58 6.46
CA GLN A 17 45.73 9.90 7.26
C GLN A 17 45.27 8.49 7.68
N ALA A 18 43.99 8.33 8.07
CA ALA A 18 43.40 7.05 8.39
C ALA A 18 43.42 6.10 7.18
N TYR A 19 43.01 6.59 6.01
CA TYR A 19 43.02 5.79 4.77
C TYR A 19 44.44 5.38 4.35
N GLN A 20 45.43 6.27 4.47
CA GLN A 20 46.84 5.94 4.21
C GLN A 20 47.37 4.88 5.20
N THR A 21 46.99 4.98 6.48
CA THR A 21 47.40 3.99 7.50
C THR A 21 46.79 2.61 7.24
N ALA A 22 45.52 2.57 6.82
CA ALA A 22 44.81 1.33 6.51
C ALA A 22 45.28 0.68 5.19
N SER A 23 45.60 1.48 4.17
CA SER A 23 46.06 0.98 2.86
C SER A 23 47.46 0.35 2.92
N GLY A 24 48.26 0.72 3.92
CA GLY A 24 49.66 0.31 4.02
C GLY A 24 50.55 0.91 2.93
N THR A 25 51.80 0.46 2.88
CA THR A 25 52.78 0.95 1.91
C THR A 25 52.54 0.33 0.53
N THR A 26 52.29 1.14 -0.48
CA THR A 26 52.00 0.64 -1.83
C THR A 26 53.27 0.33 -2.64
N PRO A 27 53.20 -0.45 -3.74
CA PRO A 27 54.36 -0.67 -4.63
C PRO A 27 54.95 0.60 -5.24
N LEU A 28 54.18 1.71 -5.25
CA LEU A 28 54.65 3.03 -5.68
C LEU A 28 55.40 3.79 -4.57
N GLU A 29 55.15 3.46 -3.30
CA GLU A 29 55.89 3.95 -2.12
C GLU A 29 57.12 3.11 -1.80
N ASP A 30 57.07 1.80 -2.06
CA ASP A 30 58.18 0.88 -1.91
C ASP A 30 58.05 -0.27 -2.91
N ILE A 31 58.96 -0.31 -3.88
CA ILE A 31 58.95 -1.33 -4.94
C ILE A 31 59.05 -2.77 -4.39
N SER A 32 59.60 -2.95 -3.18
CA SER A 32 59.73 -4.27 -2.56
C SER A 32 58.39 -4.91 -2.18
N GLN A 33 57.31 -4.11 -2.10
CA GLN A 33 55.95 -4.57 -1.83
C GLN A 33 55.27 -5.21 -3.04
N LEU A 34 55.88 -5.16 -4.23
CA LEU A 34 55.31 -5.74 -5.44
C LEU A 34 55.35 -7.28 -5.40
N ALA A 35 54.20 -7.90 -5.14
CA ALA A 35 54.06 -9.35 -4.96
C ALA A 35 54.38 -10.16 -6.24
N ALA A 36 53.90 -9.71 -7.40
CA ALA A 36 54.12 -10.36 -8.68
C ALA A 36 54.82 -9.40 -9.66
N GLN A 37 55.98 -9.82 -10.19
CA GLN A 37 56.77 -9.00 -11.09
C GLN A 37 57.52 -9.80 -12.16
N LEU A 38 57.73 -9.17 -13.32
CA LEU A 38 58.64 -9.60 -14.36
C LEU A 38 59.78 -8.58 -14.50
N ASP A 39 60.96 -8.98 -14.03
CA ASP A 39 62.18 -8.18 -14.15
C ASP A 39 62.74 -8.27 -15.58
N LEU A 40 62.87 -7.11 -16.23
CA LEU A 40 63.42 -6.92 -17.57
C LEU A 40 64.80 -6.23 -17.55
N THR A 41 65.38 -5.98 -16.38
CA THR A 41 66.67 -5.25 -16.22
C THR A 41 67.81 -5.94 -16.97
N HIS A 42 67.77 -7.27 -17.05
CA HIS A 42 68.76 -8.09 -17.77
C HIS A 42 68.23 -8.68 -19.08
N ALA A 43 67.13 -8.13 -19.63
CA ALA A 43 66.61 -8.55 -20.94
C ALA A 43 67.58 -8.21 -22.08
N HIS A 44 67.43 -8.86 -23.24
CA HIS A 44 68.32 -8.67 -24.37
C HIS A 44 68.25 -7.21 -24.89
N PRO A 45 69.39 -6.49 -25.04
CA PRO A 45 69.41 -5.06 -25.35
C PRO A 45 68.63 -4.67 -26.62
N SER A 46 68.67 -5.51 -27.65
CA SER A 46 67.92 -5.26 -28.89
C SER A 46 66.40 -5.31 -28.69
N GLY A 47 65.90 -6.16 -27.79
CA GLY A 47 64.48 -6.28 -27.48
C GLY A 47 63.98 -5.07 -26.67
N ILE A 48 64.79 -4.60 -25.71
CA ILE A 48 64.52 -3.37 -24.96
C ILE A 48 64.53 -2.15 -25.89
N ALA A 49 65.54 -2.02 -26.76
CA ALA A 49 65.58 -0.93 -27.74
C ALA A 49 64.37 -0.95 -28.69
N GLN A 50 63.94 -2.14 -29.12
CA GLN A 50 62.71 -2.30 -29.89
C GLN A 50 61.48 -1.84 -29.11
N LEU A 51 61.35 -2.21 -27.84
CA LEU A 51 60.21 -1.81 -26.99
C LEU A 51 60.09 -0.29 -26.88
N PHE A 52 61.19 0.41 -26.57
CA PHE A 52 61.17 1.87 -26.43
C PHE A 52 61.09 2.64 -27.76
N ALA A 53 61.62 2.09 -28.87
CA ALA A 53 61.57 2.76 -30.17
C ALA A 53 60.24 2.54 -30.93
N SER A 54 59.70 1.32 -30.87
CA SER A 54 58.50 0.91 -31.63
C SER A 54 57.23 0.81 -30.77
N GLY A 55 57.36 0.97 -29.45
CA GLY A 55 56.25 0.84 -28.50
C GLY A 55 55.80 -0.60 -28.24
N GLN A 56 56.45 -1.61 -28.83
CA GLN A 56 56.12 -3.03 -28.59
C GLN A 56 57.33 -3.95 -28.74
N ALA A 57 57.36 -5.05 -27.99
CA ALA A 57 58.35 -6.12 -28.14
C ALA A 57 57.75 -7.49 -27.78
N HIS A 58 58.22 -8.55 -28.44
CA HIS A 58 57.82 -9.92 -28.13
C HIS A 58 58.68 -10.51 -27.01
N LEU A 59 58.11 -11.42 -26.21
CA LEU A 59 58.84 -12.04 -25.11
C LEU A 59 60.08 -12.81 -25.56
N ASP A 60 60.06 -13.42 -26.75
CA ASP A 60 61.18 -14.14 -27.36
C ASP A 60 62.31 -13.21 -27.85
N SER A 61 62.00 -11.94 -28.15
CA SER A 61 63.01 -10.93 -28.47
C SER A 61 63.67 -10.35 -27.22
N LEU A 62 62.96 -10.36 -26.07
CA LEU A 62 63.46 -9.96 -24.75
C LEU A 62 64.27 -11.08 -24.07
N PHE A 63 63.84 -12.35 -24.20
CA PHE A 63 64.48 -13.53 -23.59
C PHE A 63 64.78 -14.60 -24.64
N ARG A 64 66.03 -14.63 -25.13
CA ARG A 64 66.45 -15.55 -26.21
C ARG A 64 66.75 -16.99 -25.75
N ASP A 65 67.07 -17.17 -24.47
CA ASP A 65 67.31 -18.51 -23.90
C ASP A 65 65.97 -19.20 -23.55
N ASN A 66 65.80 -20.46 -23.97
CA ASN A 66 64.55 -21.20 -23.78
C ASN A 66 64.19 -21.43 -22.30
N GLY A 67 65.18 -21.58 -21.42
CA GLY A 67 64.95 -21.72 -19.98
C GLY A 67 64.46 -20.40 -19.36
N MET A 68 65.14 -19.31 -19.68
CA MET A 68 64.76 -17.95 -19.26
C MET A 68 63.40 -17.54 -19.82
N LEU A 69 63.09 -17.87 -21.08
CA LEU A 69 61.80 -17.59 -21.71
C LEU A 69 60.64 -18.32 -21.01
N ARG A 70 60.82 -19.60 -20.63
CA ARG A 70 59.82 -20.35 -19.84
C ARG A 70 59.64 -19.78 -18.43
N ALA A 71 60.72 -19.33 -17.80
CA ALA A 71 60.66 -18.67 -16.49
C ALA A 71 59.94 -17.31 -16.59
N ALA A 72 60.24 -16.52 -17.62
CA ALA A 72 59.59 -15.25 -17.91
C ALA A 72 58.08 -15.42 -18.16
N ASN A 73 57.66 -16.41 -18.96
CA ASN A 73 56.25 -16.72 -19.17
C ASN A 73 55.51 -17.04 -17.87
N ARG A 74 56.07 -17.89 -16.99
CA ARG A 74 55.45 -18.20 -15.69
C ARG A 74 55.37 -17.00 -14.77
N ARG A 75 56.37 -16.10 -14.79
CA ARG A 75 56.32 -14.85 -14.02
C ARG A 75 55.27 -13.89 -14.59
N LEU A 76 55.18 -13.78 -15.91
CA LEU A 76 54.17 -12.98 -16.59
C LEU A 76 52.75 -13.48 -16.29
N GLU A 77 52.52 -14.80 -16.32
CA GLU A 77 51.23 -15.39 -15.92
C GLU A 77 50.85 -14.99 -14.48
N ARG A 78 51.79 -15.03 -13.52
CA ARG A 78 51.51 -14.55 -12.17
C ARG A 78 51.21 -13.06 -12.10
N VAL A 79 51.87 -12.24 -12.91
CA VAL A 79 51.57 -10.79 -13.01
C VAL A 79 50.17 -10.58 -13.58
N LEU A 80 49.74 -11.38 -14.56
CA LEU A 80 48.38 -11.32 -15.10
C LEU A 80 47.33 -11.84 -14.11
N ASP A 81 47.64 -12.88 -13.34
CA ASP A 81 46.78 -13.37 -12.27
C ASP A 81 46.63 -12.32 -11.15
N ASP A 82 47.72 -11.70 -10.73
CA ASP A 82 47.73 -10.61 -9.74
C ASP A 82 46.91 -9.42 -10.22
N ARG A 83 47.12 -9.00 -11.48
CA ARG A 83 46.30 -7.99 -12.15
C ARG A 83 44.81 -8.35 -12.09
N ALA A 84 44.43 -9.57 -12.48
CA ALA A 84 43.04 -10.01 -12.49
C ALA A 84 42.43 -10.15 -11.08
N VAL A 85 43.24 -10.41 -10.06
CA VAL A 85 42.80 -10.35 -8.66
C VAL A 85 42.53 -8.90 -8.28
N LYS A 86 43.47 -7.98 -8.52
CA LYS A 86 43.30 -6.55 -8.23
C LYS A 86 42.09 -5.97 -8.97
N GLU A 87 41.93 -6.26 -10.26
CA GLU A 87 40.77 -5.81 -11.07
C GLU A 87 39.43 -6.26 -10.51
N ARG A 88 39.35 -7.48 -9.95
CA ARG A 88 38.11 -7.96 -9.32
C ARG A 88 37.78 -7.23 -8.03
N VAL A 89 38.79 -6.76 -7.31
CA VAL A 89 38.63 -6.03 -6.04
C VAL A 89 38.32 -4.56 -6.31
N SER A 90 39.13 -3.87 -7.11
CA SER A 90 39.01 -2.42 -7.34
C SER A 90 38.16 -2.03 -8.55
N GLY A 91 37.79 -2.98 -9.40
CA GLY A 91 37.10 -2.72 -10.67
C GLY A 91 38.01 -2.22 -11.80
N CYS A 92 39.25 -1.82 -11.50
CA CYS A 92 40.26 -1.42 -12.47
C CYS A 92 41.65 -1.90 -12.06
N SER A 93 42.45 -2.32 -13.03
CA SER A 93 43.87 -2.59 -12.84
C SER A 93 44.64 -2.30 -14.13
N GLU A 94 45.81 -1.70 -13.98
CA GLU A 94 46.71 -1.43 -15.09
C GLU A 94 48.08 -2.07 -14.84
N LEU A 95 48.69 -2.55 -15.92
CA LEU A 95 50.09 -2.97 -15.88
C LEU A 95 50.95 -1.77 -16.22
N SER A 96 52.01 -1.60 -15.45
CA SER A 96 53.00 -0.58 -15.73
C SER A 96 54.38 -1.21 -15.80
N LEU A 97 55.17 -0.71 -16.73
CA LEU A 97 56.60 -0.94 -16.77
C LEU A 97 57.27 0.21 -16.03
N VAL A 98 57.84 -0.09 -14.87
CA VAL A 98 58.68 0.84 -14.12
C VAL A 98 60.06 0.91 -14.76
N VAL A 99 60.55 2.14 -14.93
CA VAL A 99 61.92 2.41 -15.34
C VAL A 99 62.55 3.36 -14.33
N GLY A 100 63.58 2.86 -13.65
CA GLY A 100 64.28 3.63 -12.61
C GLY A 100 63.64 3.49 -11.23
N VAL A 101 64.48 3.21 -10.22
CA VAL A 101 64.09 3.18 -8.81
C VAL A 101 64.96 4.16 -8.06
N ALA A 102 64.34 5.16 -7.45
CA ALA A 102 65.00 6.11 -6.58
C ALA A 102 65.20 5.50 -5.20
N THR A 103 66.43 5.52 -4.70
CA THR A 103 66.81 4.98 -3.40
C THR A 103 67.46 6.05 -2.53
N TRP A 104 67.08 6.07 -1.26
CA TRP A 104 67.71 6.85 -0.17
C TRP A 104 67.39 6.16 1.15
N LYS A 105 67.95 6.64 2.27
CA LYS A 105 67.83 5.99 3.59
C LYS A 105 66.39 5.55 3.93
N GLY A 106 66.13 4.24 3.80
CA GLY A 106 64.88 3.59 4.14
C GLY A 106 63.75 3.68 3.10
N ALA A 107 64.02 4.10 1.86
CA ALA A 107 63.01 4.19 0.80
C ALA A 107 63.55 3.71 -0.56
N ALA A 108 62.70 3.04 -1.33
CA ALA A 108 62.98 2.54 -2.68
C ALA A 108 61.76 2.74 -3.58
N MET A 109 61.67 3.89 -4.24
CA MET A 109 60.48 4.33 -4.97
C MET A 109 60.65 4.24 -6.49
N PRO A 110 59.69 3.67 -7.24
CA PRO A 110 59.64 3.80 -8.70
C PRO A 110 59.65 5.26 -9.16
N VAL A 111 60.36 5.58 -10.25
CA VAL A 111 60.45 6.95 -10.78
C VAL A 111 59.53 7.16 -11.99
N LEU A 112 59.70 6.36 -13.05
CA LEU A 112 58.89 6.45 -14.28
C LEU A 112 57.96 5.26 -14.41
N LEU A 113 56.73 5.54 -14.82
CA LEU A 113 55.69 4.56 -15.11
C LEU A 113 55.35 4.62 -16.61
N TYR A 114 55.52 3.49 -17.30
CA TYR A 114 55.06 3.32 -18.67
C TYR A 114 53.82 2.43 -18.63
N PRO A 115 52.62 2.92 -18.94
CA PRO A 115 51.42 2.08 -19.02
C PRO A 115 51.58 1.08 -20.17
N VAL A 116 51.30 -0.20 -19.88
CA VAL A 116 51.49 -1.29 -20.84
C VAL A 116 50.32 -2.26 -20.87
N GLU A 117 50.16 -2.92 -22.00
CA GLU A 117 49.31 -4.10 -22.16
C GLU A 117 50.13 -5.30 -22.61
N VAL A 118 49.62 -6.47 -22.25
CA VAL A 118 50.18 -7.76 -22.65
C VAL A 118 49.20 -8.37 -23.65
N VAL A 119 49.67 -8.57 -24.88
CA VAL A 119 48.88 -9.16 -25.96
C VAL A 119 49.29 -10.63 -26.12
N PRO A 120 48.50 -11.58 -25.57
CA PRO A 120 48.80 -13.00 -25.73
C PRO A 120 48.60 -13.43 -27.19
N SER A 121 49.48 -14.30 -27.67
CA SER A 121 49.36 -14.87 -29.02
C SER A 121 48.51 -16.14 -28.98
N ALA A 122 47.49 -16.21 -29.84
CA ALA A 122 46.60 -17.36 -29.97
C ALA A 122 47.28 -18.65 -30.46
N THR A 123 48.49 -18.54 -31.03
CA THR A 123 49.21 -19.68 -31.64
C THR A 123 50.40 -20.18 -30.83
N SER A 124 51.00 -19.34 -29.98
CA SER A 124 52.08 -19.76 -29.07
C SER A 124 52.28 -18.76 -27.93
N PRO A 125 52.34 -19.19 -26.66
CA PRO A 125 52.67 -18.34 -25.52
C PRO A 125 54.02 -17.62 -25.67
N SER A 126 54.97 -18.20 -26.43
CA SER A 126 56.29 -17.60 -26.68
C SER A 126 56.24 -16.34 -27.54
N LYS A 127 55.14 -16.08 -28.25
CA LYS A 127 54.94 -14.90 -29.10
C LYS A 127 54.12 -13.80 -28.42
N THR A 128 53.90 -13.88 -27.12
CA THR A 128 53.24 -12.83 -26.34
C THR A 128 54.00 -11.51 -26.49
N ALA A 129 53.30 -10.42 -26.78
CA ALA A 129 53.89 -9.09 -26.94
C ALA A 129 53.56 -8.19 -25.74
N ILE A 130 54.52 -7.35 -25.34
CA ILE A 130 54.32 -6.23 -24.42
C ILE A 130 54.22 -4.97 -25.28
N ARG A 131 53.18 -4.17 -25.10
CA ARG A 131 52.92 -2.95 -25.87
C ARG A 131 52.63 -1.77 -24.94
N PHE A 132 53.18 -0.60 -25.22
CA PHE A 132 52.85 0.64 -24.52
C PHE A 132 51.47 1.15 -24.92
N THR A 133 50.64 1.48 -23.93
CA THR A 133 49.25 1.94 -24.11
C THR A 133 49.08 3.45 -23.99
N GLY A 134 50.06 4.14 -23.41
CA GLY A 134 50.00 5.56 -23.11
C GLY A 134 51.39 6.22 -23.08
N LYS A 135 51.42 7.48 -22.60
CA LYS A 135 52.67 8.23 -22.43
C LYS A 135 53.38 7.79 -21.14
N VAL A 136 54.68 8.05 -21.07
CA VAL A 136 55.43 7.92 -19.82
C VAL A 136 54.95 8.96 -18.82
N GLU A 137 54.81 8.54 -17.57
CA GLU A 137 54.43 9.41 -16.46
C GLU A 137 55.47 9.33 -15.34
N LEU A 138 55.59 10.42 -14.58
CA LEU A 138 56.34 10.39 -13.33
C LEU A 138 55.44 9.77 -12.26
N ASN A 139 55.99 8.90 -11.41
CA ASN A 139 55.27 8.38 -10.26
C ASN A 139 54.77 9.55 -9.37
N SER A 140 53.46 9.76 -9.33
CA SER A 140 52.83 10.87 -8.59
C SER A 140 53.06 10.76 -7.08
N VAL A 141 53.19 9.55 -6.56
CA VAL A 141 53.54 9.28 -5.16
C VAL A 141 54.97 9.71 -4.87
N PHE A 142 55.90 9.44 -5.80
CA PHE A 142 57.28 9.93 -5.71
C PHE A 142 57.32 11.47 -5.74
N VAL A 143 56.58 12.11 -6.65
CA VAL A 143 56.45 13.58 -6.67
C VAL A 143 55.93 14.13 -5.35
N SER A 144 54.89 13.50 -4.79
CA SER A 144 54.30 13.90 -3.51
C SER A 144 55.28 13.73 -2.35
N ALA A 145 56.02 12.62 -2.32
CA ALA A 145 57.05 12.36 -1.31
C ALA A 145 58.23 13.36 -1.40
N MET A 146 58.57 13.82 -2.60
CA MET A 146 59.57 14.87 -2.82
C MET A 146 59.04 16.24 -2.40
N ARG A 147 57.79 16.57 -2.75
CA ARG A 147 57.13 17.83 -2.36
C ARG A 147 57.03 17.97 -0.84
N ALA A 148 56.69 16.88 -0.14
CA ALA A 148 56.66 16.84 1.33
C ALA A 148 58.02 17.16 1.99
N ARG A 149 59.13 17.02 1.24
CA ARG A 149 60.50 17.37 1.64
C ARG A 149 60.97 18.71 1.08
N GLY A 150 60.06 19.50 0.50
CA GLY A 150 60.36 20.81 -0.09
C GLY A 150 60.92 20.78 -1.52
N ILE A 151 60.96 19.62 -2.17
CA ILE A 151 61.48 19.46 -3.53
C ILE A 151 60.32 19.48 -4.52
N THR A 152 60.28 20.48 -5.41
CA THR A 152 59.24 20.59 -6.43
C THR A 152 59.72 19.95 -7.73
N LEU A 153 59.11 18.82 -8.09
CA LEU A 153 59.31 18.15 -9.38
C LEU A 153 58.12 18.43 -10.28
N ASN A 154 58.35 19.17 -11.38
CA ASN A 154 57.32 19.47 -12.37
C ASN A 154 57.48 18.52 -13.56
N ALA A 155 56.50 17.65 -13.77
CA ALA A 155 56.51 16.68 -14.87
C ALA A 155 56.55 17.37 -16.25
N ALA A 156 55.85 18.50 -16.42
CA ALA A 156 55.84 19.23 -17.70
C ALA A 156 57.21 19.80 -18.05
N GLU A 157 57.96 20.31 -17.06
CA GLU A 157 59.34 20.76 -17.24
C GLU A 157 60.30 19.58 -17.50
N LEU A 158 60.13 18.47 -16.79
CA LEU A 158 60.99 17.29 -16.91
C LEU A 158 60.80 16.55 -18.24
N PHE A 159 59.59 16.57 -18.82
CA PHE A 159 59.31 15.90 -20.09
C PHE A 159 59.33 16.85 -21.31
N ASP A 160 59.70 18.12 -21.13
CA ASP A 160 59.76 19.06 -22.25
C ASP A 160 60.90 18.69 -23.22
N VAL A 161 60.49 18.42 -24.45
CA VAL A 161 61.33 18.00 -25.57
C VAL A 161 62.38 19.06 -25.94
N SER A 162 62.14 20.33 -25.59
CA SER A 162 63.06 21.45 -25.84
C SER A 162 64.39 21.34 -25.09
N HIS A 163 64.45 20.55 -24.01
CA HIS A 163 65.62 20.40 -23.15
C HIS A 163 66.59 19.26 -23.57
N TYR A 164 66.29 18.50 -24.63
CA TYR A 164 67.05 17.31 -25.02
C TYR A 164 67.62 17.38 -26.45
N GLU A 165 68.94 17.21 -26.60
CA GLU A 165 69.60 17.11 -27.92
C GLU A 165 69.12 15.83 -28.64
N GLY A 166 68.11 15.98 -29.51
CA GLY A 166 67.55 14.87 -30.30
C GLY A 166 66.02 14.75 -30.28
N GLY A 167 65.32 15.56 -29.47
CA GLY A 167 63.86 15.65 -29.54
C GLY A 167 63.09 14.48 -28.89
N THR A 168 63.76 13.59 -28.15
CA THR A 168 63.12 12.60 -27.27
C THR A 168 63.85 12.57 -25.92
N PRO A 169 63.15 12.54 -24.77
CA PRO A 169 63.80 12.47 -23.47
C PRO A 169 64.53 11.13 -23.31
N GLU A 170 65.86 11.13 -23.29
CA GLU A 170 66.63 9.96 -22.87
C GLU A 170 66.47 9.76 -21.35
N THR A 171 66.07 8.57 -20.92
CA THR A 171 65.83 8.23 -19.49
C THR A 171 67.03 8.57 -18.59
N SER A 172 68.26 8.41 -19.11
CA SER A 172 69.49 8.77 -18.39
C SER A 172 69.61 10.27 -18.10
N ALA A 173 69.25 11.13 -19.05
CA ALA A 173 69.31 12.58 -18.88
C ALA A 173 68.26 13.06 -17.87
N LEU A 174 67.07 12.45 -17.90
CA LEU A 174 65.99 12.74 -16.96
C LEU A 174 66.35 12.33 -15.53
N PHE A 175 66.93 11.14 -15.33
CA PHE A 175 67.40 10.71 -14.00
C PHE A 175 68.52 11.60 -13.44
N ASN A 176 69.44 12.07 -14.29
CA ASN A 176 70.47 13.03 -13.87
C ASN A 176 69.85 14.38 -13.43
N ALA A 177 68.83 14.87 -14.15
CA ALA A 177 68.13 16.10 -13.79
C ALA A 177 67.38 16.00 -12.45
N ILE A 178 66.69 14.87 -12.21
CA ILE A 178 66.02 14.60 -10.93
C ILE A 178 67.06 14.49 -9.81
N THR A 179 68.11 13.71 -10.01
CA THR A 179 69.18 13.52 -9.01
C THR A 179 69.83 14.86 -8.66
N ALA A 180 70.11 15.74 -9.63
CA ALA A 180 70.70 17.05 -9.38
C ALA A 180 69.81 17.99 -8.55
N LYS A 181 68.48 17.94 -8.74
CA LYS A 181 67.52 18.71 -7.92
C LYS A 181 67.38 18.12 -6.51
N THR A 182 67.36 16.80 -6.38
CA THR A 182 67.10 16.11 -5.11
C THR A 182 68.33 16.03 -4.21
N PHE A 183 69.53 15.89 -4.78
CA PHE A 183 70.79 15.78 -4.04
C PHE A 183 71.10 17.00 -3.16
N GLN A 184 70.50 18.16 -3.45
CA GLN A 184 70.63 19.37 -2.63
C GLN A 184 69.97 19.24 -1.25
N VAL A 185 69.03 18.31 -1.09
CA VAL A 185 68.22 18.11 0.12
C VAL A 185 68.43 16.72 0.72
N ILE A 186 68.67 15.70 -0.10
CA ILE A 186 68.89 14.30 0.31
C ILE A 186 70.28 13.86 -0.18
N ASP A 187 71.22 13.69 0.74
CA ASP A 187 72.65 13.48 0.49
C ASP A 187 73.02 12.06 0.01
N ASP A 188 72.15 11.06 0.23
CA ASP A 188 72.32 9.67 -0.23
C ASP A 188 71.38 9.26 -1.36
N PHE A 189 70.77 10.23 -2.05
CA PHE A 189 69.81 9.97 -3.13
C PHE A 189 70.48 9.45 -4.40
N THR A 190 70.02 8.30 -4.91
CA THR A 190 70.44 7.75 -6.20
C THR A 190 69.25 7.19 -6.99
N ILE A 191 69.38 7.05 -8.31
CA ILE A 191 68.38 6.37 -9.16
C ILE A 191 69.04 5.18 -9.84
N GLU A 192 68.64 3.97 -9.47
CA GLU A 192 69.09 2.72 -10.09
C GLU A 192 68.27 2.40 -11.34
N ARG A 193 68.91 1.95 -12.41
CA ARG A 193 68.25 1.70 -13.71
C ARG A 193 67.60 0.32 -13.78
N THR A 194 66.63 0.08 -12.89
CA THR A 194 65.85 -1.15 -12.84
C THR A 194 64.65 -1.06 -13.79
N ILE A 195 64.36 -2.14 -14.54
CA ILE A 195 63.22 -2.22 -15.45
C ILE A 195 62.31 -3.37 -14.99
N VAL A 196 61.14 -3.06 -14.46
CA VAL A 196 60.24 -4.05 -13.85
C VAL A 196 58.83 -3.89 -14.40
N LEU A 197 58.25 -4.99 -14.84
CA LEU A 197 56.84 -5.06 -15.22
C LEU A 197 56.01 -5.62 -14.07
N GLY A 198 54.92 -4.96 -13.71
CA GLY A 198 54.00 -5.40 -12.68
C GLY A 198 52.73 -4.56 -12.61
N CYS A 199 51.86 -4.87 -11.66
CA CYS A 199 50.68 -4.07 -11.35
C CYS A 199 50.99 -3.10 -10.21
N PHE A 200 51.59 -1.95 -10.57
CA PHE A 200 52.05 -0.92 -9.64
C PHE A 200 50.95 0.05 -9.22
N VAL A 201 50.07 0.41 -10.15
CA VAL A 201 49.06 1.43 -9.93
C VAL A 201 47.96 0.84 -9.06
N GLU A 202 47.96 1.25 -7.80
CA GLU A 202 46.90 0.94 -6.85
C GLU A 202 45.99 2.16 -6.68
N PRO A 203 44.65 1.98 -6.75
CA PRO A 203 43.71 3.09 -6.61
C PRO A 203 43.88 3.88 -5.31
N SER A 204 44.31 3.21 -4.23
CA SER A 204 44.61 3.84 -2.94
C SER A 204 45.63 4.97 -3.08
N SER A 205 46.71 4.76 -3.84
CA SER A 205 47.75 5.77 -4.08
C SER A 205 47.23 6.96 -4.86
N LEU A 206 46.39 6.71 -5.86
CA LEU A 206 45.78 7.75 -6.70
C LEU A 206 44.81 8.60 -5.90
N LEU A 207 43.95 7.98 -5.09
CA LEU A 207 43.01 8.66 -4.20
C LEU A 207 43.74 9.49 -3.13
N ILE A 208 44.85 8.99 -2.57
CA ILE A 208 45.69 9.73 -1.61
C ILE A 208 46.36 10.95 -2.27
N GLY A 209 46.76 10.86 -3.53
CA GLY A 209 47.31 11.97 -4.30
C GLY A 209 46.24 13.01 -4.68
N GLU A 210 45.10 12.56 -5.19
CA GLU A 210 43.99 13.41 -5.58
C GLU A 210 43.41 14.17 -4.38
N SER A 211 43.19 13.48 -3.26
CA SER A 211 42.71 14.09 -2.03
C SER A 211 43.63 15.16 -1.47
N LEU A 212 44.95 15.04 -1.62
CA LEU A 212 45.89 16.10 -1.23
C LEU A 212 45.63 17.36 -2.07
N THR A 213 45.42 17.19 -3.37
CA THR A 213 45.09 18.31 -4.28
C THR A 213 43.76 18.96 -3.88
N ILE A 214 42.75 18.17 -3.55
CA ILE A 214 41.45 18.67 -3.06
C ILE A 214 41.61 19.44 -1.74
N ILE A 215 42.38 18.89 -0.79
CA ILE A 215 42.65 19.54 0.50
C ILE A 215 43.38 20.87 0.32
N ASP A 216 44.37 20.93 -0.55
CA ASP A 216 45.13 22.16 -0.83
C ASP A 216 44.20 23.24 -1.42
N GLN A 217 43.34 22.87 -2.39
CA GLN A 217 42.35 23.79 -2.95
C GLN A 217 41.35 24.30 -1.90
N LEU A 218 40.85 23.41 -1.04
CA LEU A 218 39.94 23.78 0.06
C LEU A 218 40.62 24.66 1.12
N ALA A 219 41.93 24.53 1.30
CA ALA A 219 42.70 25.39 2.20
C ALA A 219 42.86 26.81 1.65
N ASP A 220 42.93 26.95 0.32
CA ASP A 220 43.04 28.25 -0.37
C ASP A 220 41.70 29.01 -0.46
N GLY A 221 40.56 28.31 -0.34
CA GLY A 221 39.22 28.90 -0.29
C GLY A 221 38.12 28.02 -0.89
N PRO A 222 36.92 28.56 -1.13
CA PRO A 222 35.85 27.84 -1.82
C PRO A 222 36.28 27.41 -3.23
N THR A 223 36.06 26.14 -3.55
CA THR A 223 36.50 25.51 -4.79
C THR A 223 35.55 25.77 -5.96
N GLY A 224 34.36 26.32 -5.69
CA GLY A 224 33.27 26.47 -6.65
C GLY A 224 32.43 25.19 -6.79
N ASN A 225 32.75 24.13 -6.04
CA ASN A 225 31.95 22.93 -5.93
C ASN A 225 31.19 22.95 -4.59
N THR A 226 29.88 23.23 -4.65
CA THR A 226 29.01 23.36 -3.48
C THR A 226 29.08 22.17 -2.53
N LEU A 227 29.25 20.95 -3.04
CA LEU A 227 29.29 19.73 -2.23
C LEU A 227 30.58 19.62 -1.42
N LEU A 228 31.73 19.83 -2.08
CA LEU A 228 33.03 19.84 -1.42
C LEU A 228 33.15 20.98 -0.42
N ASP A 229 32.71 22.18 -0.81
CA ASP A 229 32.75 23.38 0.02
C ASP A 229 31.87 23.20 1.28
N ALA A 230 30.70 22.57 1.16
CA ALA A 230 29.81 22.29 2.28
C ALA A 230 30.40 21.27 3.29
N ILE A 231 31.06 20.21 2.79
CA ILE A 231 31.78 19.23 3.62
C ILE A 231 32.96 19.89 4.35
N ALA A 232 33.66 20.80 3.68
CA ALA A 232 34.76 21.59 4.23
C ALA A 232 34.31 22.72 5.16
N GLY A 233 33.00 22.90 5.39
CA GLY A 233 32.48 23.80 6.41
C GLY A 233 32.01 25.17 5.93
N ASN A 234 31.89 25.38 4.61
CA ASN A 234 31.32 26.62 4.08
C ASN A 234 29.80 26.68 4.35
N GLU A 235 29.35 27.68 5.10
CA GLU A 235 27.94 27.80 5.52
C GLU A 235 27.00 28.19 4.37
N ASP A 236 27.44 29.01 3.41
CA ASP A 236 26.62 29.37 2.24
C ASP A 236 26.35 28.14 1.37
N ALA A 237 27.37 27.30 1.18
CA ALA A 237 27.24 26.03 0.46
C ALA A 237 26.31 25.05 1.20
N ARG A 238 26.43 24.94 2.53
CA ARG A 238 25.52 24.13 3.36
C ARG A 238 24.07 24.61 3.27
N GLN A 239 23.86 25.93 3.26
CA GLN A 239 22.53 26.50 3.16
C GLN A 239 21.92 26.26 1.77
N SER A 240 22.73 26.31 0.71
CA SER A 240 22.31 25.99 -0.67
C SER A 240 21.83 24.53 -0.81
N LEU A 241 22.46 23.59 -0.13
CA LEU A 241 22.06 22.17 -0.14
C LEU A 241 20.75 21.90 0.61
N LYS A 242 20.36 22.76 1.56
CA LYS A 242 19.10 22.66 2.33
C LYS A 242 17.88 23.24 1.61
N ALA A 243 17.90 23.29 0.29
CA ALA A 243 16.82 23.85 -0.51
C ALA A 243 15.45 23.21 -0.18
N THR A 244 14.39 24.02 -0.20
CA THR A 244 13.01 23.54 0.01
C THR A 244 12.62 22.61 -1.14
N ILE A 245 12.32 21.35 -0.81
CA ILE A 245 11.81 20.36 -1.76
C ILE A 245 10.27 20.33 -1.73
N PRO A 246 9.60 20.07 -2.87
CA PRO A 246 8.15 19.84 -2.94
C PRO A 246 7.69 18.76 -1.96
N GLU A 247 6.46 18.83 -1.46
CA GLU A 247 5.92 17.78 -0.57
C GLU A 247 5.68 16.46 -1.33
N TYR A 248 5.94 15.32 -0.68
CA TYR A 248 5.69 14.01 -1.25
C TYR A 248 4.19 13.74 -1.40
N SER A 249 3.78 13.23 -2.57
CA SER A 249 2.41 12.76 -2.82
C SER A 249 2.40 11.22 -2.90
N PRO A 250 1.55 10.53 -2.11
CA PRO A 250 1.42 9.07 -2.18
C PRO A 250 0.56 8.61 -3.37
N PHE A 251 -0.12 9.53 -4.06
CA PHE A 251 -0.97 9.24 -5.21
C PHE A 251 -0.15 8.97 -6.48
N ASP A 252 -0.67 8.13 -7.36
CA ASP A 252 -0.04 7.89 -8.65
C ASP A 252 -0.10 9.15 -9.52
N GLY A 253 1.04 9.54 -10.09
CA GLY A 253 1.13 10.63 -11.05
C GLY A 253 0.50 10.30 -12.40
N ASP A 254 0.51 11.29 -13.29
CA ASP A 254 0.10 11.12 -14.68
C ASP A 254 1.08 10.18 -15.42
N PRO A 255 0.61 9.05 -15.98
CA PRO A 255 1.43 8.13 -16.78
C PRO A 255 2.23 8.78 -17.91
N HIS A 256 1.75 9.87 -18.51
CA HIS A 256 2.48 10.57 -19.59
C HIS A 256 3.79 11.21 -19.11
N ASN A 257 3.92 11.43 -17.80
CA ASN A 257 5.09 12.01 -17.16
C ASN A 257 5.93 10.96 -16.39
N GLU A 258 5.66 9.66 -16.57
CA GLU A 258 6.43 8.56 -15.98
C GLU A 258 7.63 8.23 -16.89
N TYR A 259 8.84 8.60 -16.47
CA TYR A 259 10.09 8.41 -17.22
C TYR A 259 11.11 7.51 -16.51
N GLU A 260 10.69 6.96 -15.37
CA GLU A 260 11.48 6.12 -14.49
C GLU A 260 11.43 4.67 -14.99
N ILE A 261 12.55 4.14 -15.48
CA ILE A 261 12.62 2.74 -15.90
C ILE A 261 12.64 1.79 -14.69
N GLY A 262 12.21 0.55 -14.92
CA GLY A 262 12.07 -0.44 -13.86
C GLY A 262 10.78 -0.25 -13.05
N ASP A 263 10.41 -1.30 -12.31
CA ASP A 263 9.15 -1.34 -11.58
C ASP A 263 9.30 -0.74 -10.17
N VAL A 264 9.33 0.59 -10.13
CA VAL A 264 9.55 1.39 -8.92
C VAL A 264 8.26 2.03 -8.39
N ASP A 265 8.24 2.31 -7.09
CA ASP A 265 7.11 2.93 -6.40
C ASP A 265 7.11 4.48 -6.50
N ASN A 266 6.11 5.11 -5.91
CA ASN A 266 5.97 6.57 -5.93
C ASN A 266 7.06 7.31 -5.13
N THR A 267 7.68 6.67 -4.12
CA THR A 267 8.78 7.30 -3.35
C THR A 267 10.03 7.45 -4.20
N VAL A 268 10.38 6.41 -4.96
CA VAL A 268 11.52 6.44 -5.90
C VAL A 268 11.25 7.41 -7.04
N ARG A 269 10.02 7.46 -7.57
CA ARG A 269 9.63 8.43 -8.61
C ARG A 269 9.75 9.87 -8.13
N TYR A 270 9.32 10.13 -6.90
CA TYR A 270 9.49 11.43 -6.27
C TYR A 270 10.98 11.79 -6.11
N ALA A 271 11.82 10.85 -5.65
CA ALA A 271 13.27 11.07 -5.58
C ALA A 271 13.90 11.34 -6.96
N ALA A 272 13.48 10.61 -8.00
CA ALA A 272 13.93 10.79 -9.38
C ALA A 272 13.52 12.18 -9.92
N GLN A 273 12.31 12.65 -9.62
CA GLN A 273 11.85 14.00 -9.99
C GLN A 273 12.66 15.08 -9.29
N LEU A 274 12.93 14.95 -7.98
CA LEU A 274 13.77 15.89 -7.24
C LEU A 274 15.20 15.94 -7.80
N ALA A 275 15.78 14.77 -8.10
CA ALA A 275 17.11 14.68 -8.68
C ALA A 275 17.15 15.36 -10.06
N ALA A 276 16.15 15.11 -10.91
CA ALA A 276 16.09 15.73 -12.23
C ALA A 276 15.77 17.25 -12.18
N ALA A 277 15.10 17.72 -11.12
CA ALA A 277 14.90 19.14 -10.85
C ALA A 277 16.17 19.88 -10.36
N GLY A 278 17.21 19.14 -9.94
CA GLY A 278 18.50 19.71 -9.54
C GLY A 278 18.85 19.61 -8.05
N HIS A 279 18.07 18.86 -7.26
CA HIS A 279 18.30 18.71 -5.82
C HIS A 279 19.26 17.56 -5.52
N SER A 280 20.28 17.82 -4.69
CA SER A 280 21.08 16.73 -4.09
C SER A 280 20.27 16.07 -2.96
N LEU A 281 20.30 14.75 -2.85
CA LEU A 281 19.39 13.98 -1.99
C LEU A 281 20.12 12.83 -1.29
N PHE A 282 19.64 12.49 -0.10
CA PHE A 282 19.94 11.24 0.56
C PHE A 282 18.71 10.32 0.48
N LEU A 283 18.85 9.19 -0.21
CA LEU A 283 17.82 8.15 -0.33
C LEU A 283 18.14 7.07 0.71
N ASP A 284 17.24 6.97 1.68
CA ASP A 284 17.37 6.02 2.78
C ASP A 284 16.68 4.69 2.44
N GLU A 285 17.49 3.64 2.32
CA GLU A 285 17.11 2.32 1.78
C GLU A 285 17.25 1.24 2.87
N PRO A 286 16.23 0.96 3.69
CA PRO A 286 16.35 0.05 4.83
C PRO A 286 16.63 -1.41 4.44
N ALA A 287 16.19 -1.85 3.26
CA ALA A 287 16.37 -3.22 2.80
C ALA A 287 17.62 -3.41 1.92
N ASN A 288 18.23 -2.32 1.42
CA ASN A 288 19.39 -2.28 0.52
C ASN A 288 19.35 -3.31 -0.64
N ARG A 289 18.14 -3.58 -1.15
CA ARG A 289 17.87 -4.69 -2.08
C ARG A 289 17.66 -4.20 -3.49
N ASP A 290 17.02 -3.06 -3.68
CA ASP A 290 16.53 -2.63 -5.00
C ASP A 290 17.27 -1.39 -5.53
N THR A 291 18.40 -1.02 -4.91
CA THR A 291 19.19 0.17 -5.27
C THR A 291 19.57 0.25 -6.74
N ALA A 292 19.84 -0.88 -7.41
CA ALA A 292 20.15 -0.91 -8.83
C ALA A 292 18.98 -0.46 -9.72
N VAL A 293 17.75 -0.89 -9.38
CA VAL A 293 16.52 -0.51 -10.09
C VAL A 293 16.22 0.96 -9.82
N GLN A 294 16.37 1.40 -8.58
CA GLN A 294 16.17 2.79 -8.17
C GLN A 294 17.16 3.74 -8.84
N SER A 295 18.44 3.37 -8.87
CA SER A 295 19.48 4.13 -9.56
C SER A 295 19.20 4.24 -11.06
N ALA A 296 18.71 3.17 -11.69
CA ALA A 296 18.33 3.16 -13.10
C ALA A 296 17.12 4.08 -13.37
N ALA A 297 16.11 4.04 -12.49
CA ALA A 297 14.93 4.93 -12.53
C ALA A 297 15.32 6.42 -12.41
N ILE A 298 16.19 6.75 -11.45
CA ILE A 298 16.69 8.11 -11.26
C ILE A 298 17.50 8.55 -12.48
N ALA A 299 18.36 7.67 -12.99
CA ALA A 299 19.17 7.97 -14.17
C ALA A 299 18.29 8.26 -15.40
N SER A 300 17.29 7.42 -15.70
CA SER A 300 16.42 7.64 -16.86
C SER A 300 15.62 8.93 -16.76
N ARG A 301 15.14 9.28 -15.56
CA ARG A 301 14.44 10.55 -15.32
C ARG A 301 15.36 11.76 -15.54
N CYS A 302 16.58 11.73 -15.02
CA CYS A 302 17.57 12.80 -15.24
C CYS A 302 17.89 13.01 -16.73
N ILE A 303 18.04 11.92 -17.50
CA ILE A 303 18.30 11.98 -18.95
C ILE A 303 17.13 12.64 -19.69
N MET A 304 15.89 12.32 -19.30
CA MET A 304 14.71 12.93 -19.90
C MET A 304 14.61 14.43 -19.63
N GLU A 305 15.13 14.92 -18.50
CA GLU A 305 15.31 16.35 -18.23
C GLU A 305 16.60 16.95 -18.83
N GLY A 306 17.36 16.17 -19.62
CA GLY A 306 18.55 16.63 -20.34
C GLY A 306 19.84 16.69 -19.51
N ARG A 307 19.88 16.02 -18.35
CA ARG A 307 21.05 15.93 -17.48
C ARG A 307 21.83 14.65 -17.77
N ASN A 308 23.16 14.71 -17.76
CA ASN A 308 23.99 13.52 -17.78
C ASN A 308 24.24 13.01 -16.35
N VAL A 309 24.44 11.69 -16.23
CA VAL A 309 24.48 10.96 -14.97
C VAL A 309 25.79 10.20 -14.87
N LEU A 310 26.46 10.32 -13.72
CA LEU A 310 27.57 9.46 -13.32
C LEU A 310 27.07 8.48 -12.26
N TYR A 311 26.84 7.22 -12.63
CA TYR A 311 26.53 6.16 -11.68
C TYR A 311 27.83 5.62 -11.08
N VAL A 312 27.96 5.76 -9.76
CA VAL A 312 29.12 5.37 -8.97
C VAL A 312 28.76 4.22 -8.06
N PRO A 313 28.95 2.97 -8.49
CA PRO A 313 28.80 1.82 -7.63
C PRO A 313 30.00 1.73 -6.69
N CYS A 314 29.73 1.72 -5.38
CA CYS A 314 30.75 1.54 -4.35
C CYS A 314 31.12 0.06 -4.13
N VAL A 315 30.32 -0.86 -4.65
CA VAL A 315 30.62 -2.30 -4.71
C VAL A 315 30.39 -2.86 -6.11
N MET A 316 31.18 -3.85 -6.51
CA MET A 316 31.15 -4.39 -7.88
C MET A 316 29.83 -5.10 -8.23
N GLU A 317 29.15 -5.68 -7.25
CA GLU A 317 27.87 -6.36 -7.48
C GLU A 317 26.77 -5.35 -7.89
N SER A 318 26.75 -4.16 -7.29
CA SER A 318 25.83 -3.07 -7.68
C SER A 318 26.05 -2.65 -9.14
N LYS A 319 27.31 -2.51 -9.58
CA LYS A 319 27.66 -2.26 -10.99
C LYS A 319 27.03 -3.30 -11.93
N ARG A 320 27.19 -4.58 -11.59
CA ARG A 320 26.68 -5.70 -12.40
C ARG A 320 25.15 -5.64 -12.53
N ARG A 321 24.47 -5.37 -11.41
CA ARG A 321 23.01 -5.29 -11.32
C ARG A 321 22.47 -4.08 -12.07
N PHE A 322 23.03 -2.90 -11.86
CA PHE A 322 22.65 -1.69 -12.61
C PHE A 322 22.77 -1.91 -14.12
N MET A 323 23.90 -2.48 -14.59
CA MET A 323 24.09 -2.80 -16.00
C MET A 323 23.08 -3.85 -16.51
N GLN A 324 22.60 -4.76 -15.66
CA GLN A 324 21.54 -5.70 -15.98
C GLN A 324 20.18 -5.00 -16.10
N GLU A 325 19.84 -4.09 -15.20
CA GLU A 325 18.61 -3.31 -15.25
C GLU A 325 18.53 -2.43 -16.50
N ILE A 326 19.63 -1.74 -16.84
CA ILE A 326 19.73 -0.98 -18.10
C ILE A 326 19.50 -1.88 -19.32
N ARG A 327 20.06 -3.11 -19.32
CA ARG A 327 19.86 -4.06 -20.43
C ARG A 327 18.42 -4.53 -20.54
N THR A 328 17.79 -4.89 -19.42
CA THR A 328 16.40 -5.36 -19.36
C THR A 328 15.43 -4.29 -19.86
N ASN A 329 15.74 -3.01 -19.64
CA ASN A 329 14.93 -1.87 -20.07
C ASN A 329 15.44 -1.24 -21.40
N GLU A 330 16.23 -1.96 -22.20
CA GLU A 330 16.66 -1.53 -23.55
C GLU A 330 17.48 -0.22 -23.63
N MET A 331 18.04 0.26 -22.52
CA MET A 331 18.80 1.53 -22.46
C MET A 331 20.31 1.38 -22.66
N SER A 332 20.79 0.18 -23.01
CA SER A 332 22.23 -0.12 -23.15
C SER A 332 23.02 0.85 -24.04
N PRO A 333 22.48 1.34 -25.18
CA PRO A 333 23.21 2.28 -26.03
C PRO A 333 23.55 3.61 -25.35
N LEU A 334 22.83 4.00 -24.29
CA LEU A 334 23.02 5.26 -23.57
C LEU A 334 24.11 5.20 -22.49
N VAL A 335 24.59 4.00 -22.17
CA VAL A 335 25.58 3.78 -21.12
C VAL A 335 26.98 3.65 -21.69
N LEU A 336 27.95 4.20 -20.95
CA LEU A 336 29.38 3.97 -21.13
C LEU A 336 30.01 3.56 -19.80
N ASP A 337 30.54 2.34 -19.76
CA ASP A 337 31.43 1.91 -18.69
C ASP A 337 32.83 2.48 -18.94
N VAL A 338 33.36 3.26 -18.01
CA VAL A 338 34.67 3.94 -18.15
C VAL A 338 35.81 2.94 -18.33
N THR A 339 35.65 1.71 -17.82
CA THR A 339 36.66 0.64 -17.98
C THR A 339 36.59 -0.08 -19.34
N ASP A 340 35.57 0.18 -20.17
CA ASP A 340 35.40 -0.54 -21.43
C ASP A 340 36.51 -0.19 -22.44
N ALA A 341 37.30 -1.21 -22.81
CA ALA A 341 38.34 -1.08 -23.83
C ALA A 341 37.78 -0.74 -25.22
N ALA A 342 36.49 -1.01 -25.46
CA ALA A 342 35.79 -0.68 -26.70
C ALA A 342 35.03 0.67 -26.65
N SER A 343 35.27 1.50 -25.64
CA SER A 343 34.59 2.79 -25.43
C SER A 343 34.49 3.65 -26.68
N ASN A 344 35.60 3.88 -27.39
CA ASN A 344 35.64 4.69 -28.62
C ASN A 344 34.70 4.14 -29.70
N LYS A 345 34.67 2.81 -29.88
CA LYS A 345 33.78 2.15 -30.86
C LYS A 345 32.32 2.24 -30.42
N ALA A 346 32.06 2.14 -29.12
CA ALA A 346 30.71 2.26 -28.58
C ALA A 346 30.14 3.68 -28.75
N ILE A 347 30.97 4.71 -28.57
CA ILE A 347 30.63 6.10 -28.85
C ILE A 347 30.41 6.29 -30.35
N ASP A 348 31.35 5.84 -31.19
CA ASP A 348 31.28 5.99 -32.64
C ASP A 348 30.02 5.33 -33.23
N ARG A 349 29.71 4.11 -32.79
CA ARG A 349 28.48 3.39 -33.17
C ARG A 349 27.22 4.18 -32.82
N GLN A 350 27.21 4.88 -31.68
CA GLN A 350 26.08 5.71 -31.27
C GLN A 350 25.93 6.93 -32.17
N LEU A 351 27.04 7.60 -32.53
CA LEU A 351 27.03 8.72 -33.46
C LEU A 351 26.49 8.31 -34.84
N ILE A 352 26.97 7.18 -35.37
CA ILE A 352 26.49 6.61 -36.65
C ILE A 352 24.99 6.31 -36.57
N GLY A 353 24.54 5.70 -35.47
CA GLY A 353 23.13 5.42 -35.22
C GLY A 353 22.25 6.68 -35.23
N ALA A 354 22.74 7.77 -34.64
CA ALA A 354 22.03 9.05 -34.56
C ALA A 354 21.95 9.78 -35.90
N VAL A 355 22.99 9.72 -36.74
CA VAL A 355 22.96 10.29 -38.10
C VAL A 355 21.93 9.57 -38.97
N GLY A 356 21.79 8.26 -38.81
CA GLY A 356 20.80 7.44 -39.50
C GLY A 356 19.43 7.35 -38.82
N PHE A 357 19.18 8.14 -37.78
CA PHE A 357 17.97 8.03 -36.98
C PHE A 357 16.70 8.27 -37.81
N GLN A 358 15.71 7.41 -37.61
CA GLN A 358 14.34 7.58 -38.09
C GLN A 358 13.40 7.36 -36.91
N PRO A 359 12.33 8.17 -36.75
CA PRO A 359 11.38 8.00 -35.66
C PRO A 359 10.77 6.59 -35.67
N GLY A 360 10.92 5.87 -34.56
CA GLY A 360 10.29 4.57 -34.33
C GLY A 360 8.87 4.71 -33.75
N THR A 361 8.29 3.58 -33.35
CA THR A 361 6.94 3.52 -32.73
C THR A 361 6.98 3.50 -31.21
N ALA A 362 8.15 3.62 -30.56
CA ALA A 362 8.24 3.46 -29.10
C ALA A 362 7.52 4.59 -28.35
N THR A 363 7.73 5.85 -28.77
CA THR A 363 7.05 7.02 -28.18
C THR A 363 5.53 6.92 -28.32
N SER A 364 5.01 6.59 -29.51
CA SER A 364 3.56 6.48 -29.71
C SER A 364 2.94 5.28 -28.98
N HIS A 365 3.68 4.17 -28.85
CA HIS A 365 3.23 3.03 -28.05
C HIS A 365 3.15 3.36 -26.56
N PHE A 366 4.15 4.07 -26.03
CA PHE A 366 4.15 4.60 -24.67
C PHE A 366 2.94 5.52 -24.41
N GLU A 367 2.68 6.48 -25.31
CA GLU A 367 1.54 7.40 -25.22
C GLU A 367 0.20 6.65 -25.23
N GLN A 368 0.03 5.66 -26.12
CA GLN A 368 -1.18 4.85 -26.18
C GLN A 368 -1.42 4.06 -24.88
N LEU A 369 -0.37 3.47 -24.31
CA LEU A 369 -0.45 2.76 -23.05
C LEU A 369 -0.74 3.70 -21.87
N ALA A 370 -0.17 4.91 -21.87
CA ALA A 370 -0.46 5.95 -20.90
C ALA A 370 -1.94 6.38 -20.94
N ASP A 371 -2.49 6.66 -22.13
CA ASP A 371 -3.90 6.99 -22.33
C ASP A 371 -4.83 5.88 -21.81
N GLU A 372 -4.51 4.63 -22.16
CA GLU A 372 -5.28 3.48 -21.68
C GLU A 372 -5.19 3.35 -20.15
N LEU A 373 -3.99 3.54 -19.57
CA LEU A 373 -3.78 3.46 -18.13
C LEU A 373 -4.56 4.54 -17.38
N VAL A 374 -4.60 5.78 -17.89
CA VAL A 374 -5.45 6.86 -17.35
C VAL A 374 -6.93 6.44 -17.38
N GLY A 375 -7.39 5.86 -18.50
CA GLY A 375 -8.76 5.39 -18.65
C GLY A 375 -9.14 4.28 -17.65
N VAL A 376 -8.28 3.28 -17.49
CA VAL A 376 -8.52 2.16 -16.56
C VAL A 376 -8.40 2.61 -15.09
N ARG A 377 -7.40 3.43 -14.73
CA ARG A 377 -7.27 4.03 -13.39
C ARG A 377 -8.51 4.83 -13.00
N SER A 378 -9.01 5.66 -13.92
CA SER A 378 -10.22 6.48 -13.70
C SER A 378 -11.45 5.61 -13.48
N ARG A 379 -11.61 4.52 -14.24
CA ARG A 379 -12.74 3.58 -14.09
C ARG A 379 -12.71 2.88 -12.73
N LEU A 380 -11.55 2.35 -12.32
CA LEU A 380 -11.39 1.69 -11.02
C LEU A 380 -11.61 2.67 -9.86
N THR A 381 -11.00 3.85 -9.93
CA THR A 381 -11.12 4.88 -8.89
C THR A 381 -12.57 5.33 -8.74
N ARG A 382 -13.28 5.53 -9.85
CA ARG A 382 -14.70 5.91 -9.82
C ARG A 382 -15.58 4.81 -9.23
N TYR A 383 -15.36 3.56 -9.62
CA TYR A 383 -16.11 2.43 -9.05
C TYR A 383 -15.90 2.30 -7.54
N LEU A 384 -14.64 2.26 -7.10
CA LEU A 384 -14.31 2.14 -5.68
C LEU A 384 -14.76 3.37 -4.88
N GLY A 385 -14.68 4.56 -5.49
CA GLY A 385 -15.18 5.81 -4.92
C GLY A 385 -16.70 5.79 -4.70
N ASP A 386 -17.48 5.29 -5.66
CA ASP A 386 -18.93 5.17 -5.49
C ASP A 386 -19.28 4.10 -4.43
N LEU A 387 -18.52 2.99 -4.36
CA LEU A 387 -18.77 1.89 -3.43
C LEU A 387 -18.42 2.25 -1.97
N HIS A 388 -17.25 2.87 -1.76
CA HIS A 388 -16.68 3.19 -0.44
C HIS A 388 -16.91 4.64 0.01
N GLY A 389 -17.26 5.53 -0.92
CA GLY A 389 -17.58 6.92 -0.61
C GLY A 389 -18.92 7.04 0.12
N ALA A 390 -18.95 7.88 1.15
CA ALA A 390 -20.20 8.17 1.86
C ALA A 390 -21.18 8.88 0.93
N ASN A 391 -22.39 8.34 0.82
CA ASN A 391 -23.46 8.97 0.08
C ASN A 391 -23.90 10.27 0.76
N GLU A 392 -24.03 11.37 0.01
CA GLU A 392 -24.37 12.69 0.58
C GLU A 392 -25.72 12.71 1.32
N ARG A 393 -26.68 11.89 0.90
CA ARG A 393 -28.03 11.84 1.50
C ARG A 393 -28.06 11.04 2.80
N TRP A 394 -27.31 9.94 2.85
CA TRP A 394 -27.39 8.97 3.96
C TRP A 394 -26.21 9.08 4.93
N GLY A 395 -25.05 9.58 4.50
CA GLY A 395 -23.82 9.61 5.29
C GLY A 395 -23.16 8.23 5.44
N PHE A 396 -23.62 7.23 4.69
CA PHE A 396 -23.08 5.87 4.65
C PHE A 396 -22.67 5.51 3.23
N SER A 397 -21.67 4.66 3.09
CA SER A 397 -21.27 4.09 1.79
C SER A 397 -22.07 2.83 1.45
N ALA A 398 -22.08 2.44 0.17
CA ALA A 398 -22.67 1.17 -0.23
C ALA A 398 -21.96 -0.02 0.45
N TYR A 399 -20.63 0.04 0.60
CA TYR A 399 -19.86 -0.95 1.36
C TYR A 399 -20.33 -1.09 2.81
N GLU A 400 -20.54 0.03 3.52
CA GLU A 400 -21.04 0.00 4.91
C GLU A 400 -22.43 -0.60 5.00
N THR A 401 -23.33 -0.28 4.06
CA THR A 401 -24.67 -0.90 4.03
C THR A 401 -24.59 -2.41 3.81
N ILE A 402 -23.67 -2.88 2.95
CA ILE A 402 -23.43 -4.30 2.72
C ILE A 402 -22.93 -4.98 4.00
N GLN A 403 -21.97 -4.39 4.72
CA GLN A 403 -21.45 -4.94 5.98
C GLN A 403 -22.55 -5.03 7.04
N ASN A 404 -23.40 -4.00 7.17
CA ASN A 404 -24.51 -4.01 8.11
C ASN A 404 -25.57 -5.07 7.74
N LEU A 405 -25.93 -5.21 6.46
CA LEU A 405 -26.84 -6.26 6.00
C LEU A 405 -26.28 -7.66 6.24
N ALA A 406 -24.97 -7.86 6.00
CA ALA A 406 -24.30 -9.11 6.32
C ALA A 406 -24.34 -9.41 7.83
N SER A 407 -24.09 -8.40 8.67
CA SER A 407 -24.22 -8.53 10.13
C SER A 407 -25.64 -8.87 10.59
N ILE A 408 -26.66 -8.41 9.87
CA ILE A 408 -28.06 -8.74 10.18
C ILE A 408 -28.38 -10.18 9.80
N ALA A 409 -27.83 -10.68 8.69
CA ALA A 409 -28.04 -12.05 8.23
C ALA A 409 -27.46 -13.11 9.19
N THR A 410 -26.43 -12.77 9.95
CA THR A 410 -25.80 -13.67 10.94
C THR A 410 -26.47 -13.65 12.32
N LEU A 411 -27.47 -12.80 12.54
CA LEU A 411 -28.23 -12.76 13.79
C LEU A 411 -29.04 -14.05 14.01
N SER A 412 -29.07 -14.52 15.25
CA SER A 412 -29.81 -15.74 15.63
C SER A 412 -31.32 -15.65 15.41
N THR A 413 -31.87 -14.45 15.25
CA THR A 413 -33.30 -14.22 15.00
C THR A 413 -33.69 -14.41 13.53
N HIS A 414 -32.72 -14.53 12.61
CA HIS A 414 -32.91 -14.65 11.16
C HIS A 414 -33.99 -13.72 10.57
N PRO A 415 -33.78 -12.38 10.63
CA PRO A 415 -34.73 -11.43 10.07
C PRO A 415 -34.98 -11.69 8.58
N ALA A 416 -36.25 -11.63 8.15
CA ALA A 416 -36.65 -12.07 6.82
C ALA A 416 -37.66 -11.14 6.13
N THR A 417 -37.88 -9.94 6.65
CA THR A 417 -38.78 -8.97 6.04
C THR A 417 -38.35 -8.61 4.62
N ARG A 418 -39.35 -8.46 3.74
CA ARG A 418 -39.18 -7.97 2.37
C ARG A 418 -39.70 -6.56 2.19
N VAL A 419 -40.16 -5.94 3.26
CA VAL A 419 -40.69 -4.57 3.22
C VAL A 419 -39.55 -3.61 2.91
N ARG A 420 -39.82 -2.65 2.02
CA ARG A 420 -38.96 -1.51 1.76
C ARG A 420 -39.69 -0.27 2.24
N LEU A 421 -39.08 0.41 3.19
CA LEU A 421 -39.56 1.71 3.64
C LEU A 421 -39.43 2.72 2.50
N SER A 422 -40.32 3.72 2.49
CA SER A 422 -40.13 4.88 1.64
C SER A 422 -38.87 5.64 2.06
N ALA A 423 -38.19 6.30 1.11
CA ALA A 423 -36.96 7.03 1.43
C ALA A 423 -37.19 8.19 2.42
N THR A 424 -38.39 8.79 2.43
CA THR A 424 -38.77 9.81 3.42
C THR A 424 -38.94 9.21 4.81
N THR A 425 -39.62 8.06 4.93
CA THR A 425 -39.78 7.33 6.20
C THR A 425 -38.43 6.87 6.76
N ALA A 426 -37.59 6.23 5.94
CA ALA A 426 -36.27 5.78 6.37
C ALA A 426 -35.38 6.95 6.85
N HIS A 427 -35.48 8.11 6.21
CA HIS A 427 -34.74 9.30 6.64
C HIS A 427 -35.28 9.88 7.94
N ALA A 428 -36.60 9.92 8.14
CA ALA A 428 -37.22 10.44 9.35
C ALA A 428 -36.85 9.66 10.62
N ILE A 429 -36.62 8.35 10.50
CA ILE A 429 -36.28 7.47 11.64
C ILE A 429 -34.78 7.19 11.78
N LYS A 430 -33.94 7.74 10.90
CA LYS A 430 -32.49 7.45 10.81
C LYS A 430 -31.77 7.53 12.16
N ASP A 431 -31.96 8.64 12.89
CA ASP A 431 -31.26 8.89 14.16
C ASP A 431 -31.97 8.28 15.38
N SER A 432 -33.08 7.56 15.17
CA SER A 432 -33.93 7.00 16.23
C SER A 432 -34.28 5.52 16.01
N LEU A 433 -33.48 4.78 15.22
CA LEU A 433 -33.74 3.37 14.90
C LEU A 433 -33.91 2.48 16.15
N ASP A 434 -33.08 2.67 17.17
CA ASP A 434 -33.17 1.91 18.42
C ASP A 434 -34.43 2.28 19.23
N GLU A 435 -34.86 3.54 19.19
CA GLU A 435 -36.11 3.98 19.82
C GLU A 435 -37.32 3.32 19.14
N TRP A 436 -37.36 3.34 17.80
CA TRP A 436 -38.43 2.70 17.02
C TRP A 436 -38.40 1.17 17.15
N GLY A 437 -37.21 0.57 17.25
CA GLY A 437 -37.04 -0.84 17.61
C GLY A 437 -37.66 -1.15 18.97
N GLY A 438 -37.37 -0.35 19.99
CA GLY A 438 -37.97 -0.50 21.32
C GLY A 438 -39.49 -0.33 21.34
N LYS A 439 -40.05 0.61 20.54
CA LYS A 439 -41.51 0.74 20.38
C LYS A 439 -42.14 -0.50 19.74
N LEU A 440 -41.48 -1.08 18.74
CA LEU A 440 -41.96 -2.31 18.10
C LEU A 440 -41.87 -3.53 19.05
N GLU A 441 -40.82 -3.64 19.85
CA GLU A 441 -40.72 -4.66 20.91
C GLU A 441 -41.82 -4.50 21.96
N GLN A 442 -42.10 -3.26 22.38
CA GLN A 442 -43.21 -2.96 23.28
C GLN A 442 -44.56 -3.36 22.66
N ALA A 443 -44.78 -3.07 21.38
CA ALA A 443 -45.99 -3.50 20.65
C ALA A 443 -46.10 -5.02 20.60
N ALA A 444 -45.00 -5.74 20.37
CA ALA A 444 -44.95 -7.21 20.39
C ALA A 444 -45.33 -7.75 21.77
N ARG A 445 -44.80 -7.18 22.86
CA ARG A 445 -45.10 -7.57 24.24
C ARG A 445 -46.57 -7.36 24.60
N LEU A 446 -47.18 -6.31 24.05
CA LEU A 446 -48.61 -6.03 24.21
C LEU A 446 -49.49 -6.91 23.30
N GLY A 447 -48.90 -7.72 22.42
CA GLY A 447 -49.60 -8.68 21.57
C GLY A 447 -50.06 -8.14 20.21
N GLU A 448 -49.51 -7.01 19.73
CA GLU A 448 -49.96 -6.37 18.48
C GLU A 448 -49.82 -7.27 17.24
N PHE A 449 -48.80 -8.13 17.21
CA PHE A 449 -48.51 -9.04 16.09
C PHE A 449 -49.12 -10.43 16.24
N THR A 450 -49.63 -10.78 17.43
CA THR A 450 -50.13 -12.13 17.74
C THR A 450 -51.65 -12.16 17.90
N ILE A 451 -52.25 -11.08 18.40
CA ILE A 451 -53.69 -10.98 18.64
C ILE A 451 -54.41 -10.83 17.30
N THR A 452 -55.45 -11.65 17.10
CA THR A 452 -56.28 -11.72 15.90
C THR A 452 -57.73 -11.29 16.20
N PRO A 453 -58.57 -11.03 15.19
CA PRO A 453 -59.99 -10.72 15.38
C PRO A 453 -60.79 -11.75 16.19
N SER A 454 -60.34 -13.01 16.25
CA SER A 454 -61.00 -14.05 17.03
C SER A 454 -60.64 -14.05 18.52
N ASP A 455 -59.56 -13.36 18.91
CA ASP A 455 -59.04 -13.40 20.28
C ASP A 455 -59.68 -12.35 21.18
N THR A 456 -60.19 -11.25 20.61
CA THR A 456 -60.83 -10.16 21.36
C THR A 456 -61.98 -9.52 20.59
N ALA A 457 -63.07 -9.24 21.30
CA ALA A 457 -64.22 -8.52 20.75
C ALA A 457 -63.92 -7.04 20.49
N TRP A 458 -62.91 -6.49 21.17
CA TRP A 458 -62.42 -5.11 21.02
C TRP A 458 -61.38 -4.94 19.91
N PHE A 459 -61.14 -5.98 19.09
CA PHE A 459 -60.09 -5.96 18.07
C PHE A 459 -60.22 -4.77 17.12
N GLY A 460 -59.20 -3.91 17.08
CA GLY A 460 -59.14 -2.75 16.20
C GLY A 460 -60.02 -1.59 16.65
N ALA A 461 -60.51 -1.55 17.90
CA ALA A 461 -61.25 -0.40 18.42
C ALA A 461 -60.33 0.82 18.65
N SER A 462 -60.82 2.00 18.27
CA SER A 462 -60.07 3.27 18.35
C SER A 462 -60.12 3.87 19.76
N LEU A 463 -59.33 3.32 20.68
CA LEU A 463 -59.20 3.78 22.07
C LEU A 463 -57.74 4.13 22.34
N PHE A 464 -57.44 5.36 22.76
CA PHE A 464 -56.06 5.87 22.88
C PHE A 464 -55.68 6.28 24.31
N SER A 465 -56.56 6.09 25.28
CA SER A 465 -56.26 6.31 26.70
C SER A 465 -57.04 5.35 27.59
N GLU A 466 -56.56 5.19 28.83
CA GLU A 466 -57.27 4.42 29.86
C GLU A 466 -58.65 5.02 30.14
N ASP A 467 -58.76 6.36 30.18
CA ASP A 467 -60.03 7.07 30.40
C ASP A 467 -61.04 6.77 29.28
N GLU A 468 -60.60 6.78 28.01
CA GLU A 468 -61.47 6.42 26.88
C GLU A 468 -61.93 4.96 26.95
N ALA A 469 -61.04 4.03 27.34
CA ALA A 469 -61.37 2.63 27.49
C ALA A 469 -62.38 2.39 28.63
N VAL A 470 -62.19 3.05 29.77
CA VAL A 470 -63.13 3.03 30.90
C VAL A 470 -64.48 3.60 30.48
N ASP A 471 -64.50 4.75 29.81
CA ASP A 471 -65.73 5.39 29.34
C ASP A 471 -66.48 4.53 28.32
N ALA A 472 -65.76 3.90 27.38
CA ALA A 472 -66.34 2.98 26.40
C ALA A 472 -66.93 1.74 27.09
N TYR A 473 -66.21 1.14 28.04
CA TYR A 473 -66.71 0.01 28.81
C TYR A 473 -67.94 0.39 29.64
N GLN A 474 -67.92 1.52 30.35
CA GLN A 474 -69.07 2.00 31.12
C GLN A 474 -70.30 2.23 30.24
N ARG A 475 -70.12 2.68 28.99
CA ARG A 475 -71.21 2.79 28.01
C ARG A 475 -71.77 1.43 27.62
N VAL A 476 -70.92 0.43 27.40
CA VAL A 476 -71.35 -0.96 27.14
C VAL A 476 -72.16 -1.49 28.33
N VAL A 477 -71.65 -1.37 29.56
CA VAL A 477 -72.35 -1.77 30.80
C VAL A 477 -73.70 -1.08 30.90
N ARG A 478 -73.73 0.25 30.76
CA ARG A 478 -74.97 1.04 30.86
C ARG A 478 -75.99 0.67 29.79
N LEU A 479 -75.55 0.42 28.55
CA LEU A 479 -76.41 -0.02 27.47
C LEU A 479 -77.00 -1.41 27.74
N LEU A 480 -76.17 -2.37 28.15
CA LEU A 480 -76.56 -3.76 28.34
C LEU A 480 -77.42 -3.98 29.58
N GLU A 481 -77.05 -3.38 30.72
CA GLU A 481 -77.72 -3.64 32.00
C GLU A 481 -78.93 -2.74 32.26
N LYS A 482 -78.95 -1.52 31.69
CA LYS A 482 -79.96 -0.51 32.04
C LYS A 482 -80.78 -0.04 30.83
N ILE A 483 -80.13 0.43 29.76
CA ILE A 483 -80.84 1.14 28.69
C ILE A 483 -81.57 0.17 27.73
N LEU A 484 -80.96 -0.95 27.32
CA LEU A 484 -81.62 -1.93 26.44
C LEU A 484 -82.81 -2.63 27.11
N PRO A 485 -82.71 -3.10 28.38
CA PRO A 485 -83.87 -3.64 29.10
C PRO A 485 -85.02 -2.62 29.21
N ALA A 486 -84.71 -1.37 29.59
CA ALA A 486 -85.69 -0.29 29.65
C ALA A 486 -86.29 0.01 28.27
N THR A 487 -85.48 -0.02 27.21
CA THR A 487 -85.95 0.17 25.83
C THR A 487 -86.91 -0.93 25.41
N ARG A 488 -86.64 -2.20 25.75
CA ARG A 488 -87.57 -3.32 25.48
C ARG A 488 -88.90 -3.12 26.20
N GLU A 489 -88.86 -2.72 27.47
CA GLU A 489 -90.07 -2.43 28.25
C GLU A 489 -90.86 -1.26 27.63
N HIS A 490 -90.17 -0.17 27.25
CA HIS A 490 -90.76 1.01 26.62
C HIS A 490 -91.35 0.72 25.23
N VAL A 491 -90.68 -0.11 24.43
CA VAL A 491 -91.15 -0.59 23.13
C VAL A 491 -92.42 -1.43 23.32
N ALA A 492 -92.41 -2.40 24.24
CA ALA A 492 -93.57 -3.24 24.53
C ALA A 492 -94.77 -2.41 25.00
N ALA A 493 -94.54 -1.48 25.93
CA ALA A 493 -95.57 -0.57 26.43
C ALA A 493 -96.13 0.34 25.32
N THR A 494 -95.27 0.83 24.43
CA THR A 494 -95.67 1.70 23.31
C THR A 494 -96.41 0.92 22.22
N ALA A 495 -95.95 -0.27 21.85
CA ALA A 495 -96.64 -1.15 20.91
C ALA A 495 -98.03 -1.54 21.44
N GLN A 496 -98.14 -1.87 22.73
CA GLN A 496 -99.41 -2.21 23.37
C GLN A 496 -100.39 -1.02 23.45
N THR A 497 -99.88 0.18 23.79
CA THR A 497 -100.73 1.36 24.02
C THR A 497 -101.07 2.11 22.72
N CYS A 498 -100.13 2.20 21.79
CA CYS A 498 -100.21 3.03 20.58
C CYS A 498 -100.47 2.21 19.31
N GLY A 499 -100.34 0.88 19.35
CA GLY A 499 -100.48 0.01 18.18
C GLY A 499 -99.32 0.10 17.18
N PHE A 500 -98.16 0.64 17.59
CA PHE A 500 -96.99 0.76 16.74
C PHE A 500 -96.35 -0.62 16.47
N PRO A 501 -95.76 -0.85 15.28
CA PRO A 501 -95.03 -2.07 15.01
C PRO A 501 -93.78 -2.14 15.90
N ILE A 502 -93.40 -3.35 16.32
CA ILE A 502 -92.19 -3.56 17.13
C ILE A 502 -90.97 -3.16 16.27
N PRO A 503 -90.20 -2.12 16.65
CA PRO A 503 -89.00 -1.72 15.94
C PRO A 503 -87.93 -2.81 16.07
N THR A 504 -87.22 -3.08 14.99
CA THR A 504 -86.12 -4.04 14.97
C THR A 504 -84.77 -3.39 15.26
N THR A 505 -84.64 -2.08 15.03
CA THR A 505 -83.40 -1.30 15.19
C THR A 505 -83.60 -0.09 16.11
N ALA A 506 -82.51 0.43 16.69
CA ALA A 506 -82.57 1.65 17.51
C ALA A 506 -83.02 2.88 16.71
N GLN A 507 -82.65 2.96 15.41
CA GLN A 507 -83.06 4.05 14.53
C GLN A 507 -84.57 4.03 14.24
N GLU A 508 -85.15 2.85 14.01
CA GLU A 508 -86.60 2.70 13.86
C GLU A 508 -87.33 3.11 15.13
N TRP A 509 -86.82 2.71 16.30
CA TRP A 509 -87.36 3.13 17.58
C TRP A 509 -87.28 4.65 17.76
N GLY A 510 -86.16 5.27 17.42
CA GLY A 510 -86.01 6.74 17.44
C GLY A 510 -87.02 7.46 16.55
N LYS A 511 -87.33 6.94 15.36
CA LYS A 511 -88.37 7.50 14.48
C LYS A 511 -89.76 7.43 15.12
N GLN A 512 -90.08 6.32 15.77
CA GLN A 512 -91.36 6.14 16.49
C GLN A 512 -91.48 7.12 17.67
N VAL A 513 -90.44 7.24 18.50
CA VAL A 513 -90.41 8.19 19.63
C VAL A 513 -90.50 9.64 19.15
N LEU A 514 -89.88 9.97 18.02
CA LEU A 514 -89.99 11.31 17.42
C LEU A 514 -91.43 11.67 17.03
N VAL A 515 -92.17 10.71 16.45
CA VAL A 515 -93.60 10.92 16.16
C VAL A 515 -94.38 11.15 17.44
N LEU A 516 -94.14 10.38 18.50
CA LEU A 516 -94.80 10.57 19.80
C LEU A 516 -94.47 11.92 20.44
N LYS A 517 -93.21 12.36 20.36
CA LYS A 517 -92.75 13.67 20.84
C LYS A 517 -93.44 14.82 20.08
N ASN A 518 -93.56 14.71 18.77
CA ASN A 518 -94.25 15.72 17.95
C ASN A 518 -95.77 15.70 18.16
N LEU A 519 -96.35 14.50 18.36
CA LEU A 519 -97.76 14.34 18.66
C LEU A 519 -98.12 14.96 20.02
N ARG A 520 -97.24 14.83 21.03
CA ARG A 520 -97.40 15.51 22.32
C ARG A 520 -97.52 17.02 22.16
N ARG A 521 -96.65 17.63 21.35
CA ARG A 521 -96.71 19.08 21.07
C ARG A 521 -98.07 19.52 20.50
N VAL A 522 -98.70 18.67 19.67
CA VAL A 522 -100.05 18.92 19.15
C VAL A 522 -101.11 18.76 20.24
N LEU A 523 -101.01 17.71 21.06
CA LEU A 523 -101.95 17.41 22.14
C LEU A 523 -101.83 18.35 23.35
N ASP A 524 -100.72 19.09 23.49
CA ASP A 524 -100.57 20.17 24.47
C ASP A 524 -101.42 21.39 24.11
N VAL A 525 -101.66 21.61 22.81
CA VAL A 525 -102.42 22.74 22.27
C VAL A 525 -103.87 22.38 21.98
N PHE A 526 -104.10 21.21 21.37
CA PHE A 526 -105.43 20.71 21.01
C PHE A 526 -105.86 19.54 21.90
N GLN A 527 -107.15 19.41 22.15
CA GLN A 527 -107.76 18.24 22.77
C GLN A 527 -107.65 17.05 21.80
N PRO A 528 -107.54 15.80 22.30
CA PRO A 528 -107.43 14.60 21.45
C PRO A 528 -108.53 14.48 20.37
N GLY A 529 -109.72 15.00 20.66
CA GLY A 529 -110.85 15.04 19.72
C GLY A 529 -110.59 15.82 18.43
N ILE A 530 -109.50 16.58 18.30
CA ILE A 530 -109.11 17.24 17.03
C ILE A 530 -108.86 16.25 15.90
N PHE A 531 -108.34 15.07 16.23
CA PHE A 531 -108.04 14.07 15.22
C PHE A 531 -109.31 13.43 14.66
N GLU A 532 -110.39 13.34 15.45
CA GLU A 532 -111.70 12.79 15.03
C GLU A 532 -112.39 13.58 13.91
N ARG A 533 -111.90 14.78 13.61
CA ARG A 533 -112.57 15.73 12.74
C ARG A 533 -111.94 15.76 11.36
N ASP A 534 -112.70 16.30 10.41
CA ASP A 534 -112.21 16.54 9.06
C ASP A 534 -111.23 17.73 9.08
N ILE A 535 -109.98 17.42 9.44
CA ILE A 535 -108.89 18.40 9.50
C ILE A 535 -108.69 19.09 8.13
N PRO A 536 -108.71 18.39 6.97
CA PRO A 536 -108.70 19.05 5.66
C PRO A 536 -109.79 20.11 5.49
N ALA A 537 -111.04 19.82 5.89
CA ALA A 537 -112.12 20.80 5.86
C ALA A 537 -111.89 21.98 6.82
N MET A 538 -111.28 21.74 7.99
CA MET A 538 -110.92 22.80 8.93
C MET A 538 -109.79 23.70 8.43
N ILE A 539 -108.79 23.13 7.76
CA ILE A 539 -107.70 23.88 7.11
C ILE A 539 -108.28 24.74 5.98
N GLU A 540 -109.15 24.17 5.14
CA GLU A 540 -109.82 24.91 4.07
C GLU A 540 -110.69 26.06 4.63
N ALA A 541 -111.41 25.81 5.73
CA ALA A 541 -112.22 26.81 6.39
C ALA A 541 -111.39 27.97 6.96
N THR A 542 -110.17 27.70 7.44
CA THR A 542 -109.29 28.69 8.09
C THR A 542 -108.41 29.49 7.11
N ARG A 543 -108.40 29.17 5.80
CA ARG A 543 -107.66 29.92 4.77
C ARG A 543 -108.01 31.41 4.75
N SER A 544 -107.00 32.23 4.44
CA SER A 544 -107.13 33.68 4.30
C SER A 544 -108.13 34.06 3.19
N LYS A 545 -108.61 35.32 3.18
CA LYS A 545 -109.55 35.79 2.14
C LYS A 545 -108.89 35.91 0.77
N ALA A 546 -107.59 36.15 0.72
CA ALA A 546 -106.83 36.23 -0.53
C ALA A 546 -106.66 34.83 -1.15
N ASP A 547 -106.26 33.84 -0.35
CA ASP A 547 -105.94 32.49 -0.84
C ASP A 547 -107.18 31.74 -1.36
N ARG A 548 -108.34 31.94 -0.72
CA ARG A 548 -109.61 31.33 -1.16
C ARG A 548 -110.08 31.81 -2.54
N LYS A 549 -109.72 33.04 -2.93
CA LYS A 549 -110.12 33.59 -4.23
C LYS A 549 -109.25 33.02 -5.37
N ALA A 550 -108.03 32.60 -5.05
CA ALA A 550 -107.08 31.99 -5.99
C ALA A 550 -107.31 30.48 -6.16
N SER A 551 -107.79 29.76 -5.13
CA SER A 551 -107.92 28.29 -5.13
C SER A 551 -109.25 27.74 -5.67
N GLY A 552 -110.23 28.58 -6.03
CA GLY A 552 -111.46 28.17 -6.73
C GLY A 552 -112.40 27.23 -5.96
N THR A 553 -112.42 27.27 -4.61
CA THR A 553 -113.17 26.34 -3.76
C THR A 553 -114.59 26.82 -3.36
N SER A 554 -115.52 25.86 -3.20
CA SER A 554 -116.99 26.06 -3.07
C SER A 554 -117.57 25.84 -1.65
N MET A 555 -116.79 26.06 -0.58
CA MET A 555 -117.29 25.85 0.80
C MET A 555 -118.25 26.98 1.23
N GLY A 556 -119.46 26.61 1.68
CA GLY A 556 -120.50 27.56 2.09
C GLY A 556 -120.14 28.35 3.36
N PHE A 557 -120.62 29.59 3.48
CA PHE A 557 -120.34 30.47 4.65
C PHE A 557 -120.66 29.82 6.00
N TRP A 558 -121.77 29.07 6.07
CA TRP A 558 -122.22 28.39 7.30
C TRP A 558 -121.36 27.16 7.63
N GLU A 559 -120.95 26.37 6.63
CA GLU A 559 -120.00 25.26 6.81
C GLU A 559 -118.64 25.76 7.29
N ARG A 560 -118.13 26.84 6.71
CA ARG A 560 -116.86 27.47 7.13
C ARG A 560 -116.90 27.92 8.59
N ARG A 561 -117.96 28.63 9.00
CA ARG A 561 -118.11 29.12 10.38
C ARG A 561 -118.28 27.96 11.37
N ARG A 562 -118.92 26.86 10.95
CA ARG A 562 -119.03 25.61 11.72
C ARG A 562 -117.66 24.99 11.96
N HIS A 563 -116.86 24.74 10.92
CA HIS A 563 -115.55 24.11 11.05
C HIS A 563 -114.51 24.96 11.80
N ILE A 564 -114.53 26.30 11.66
CA ILE A 564 -113.67 27.19 12.47
C ILE A 564 -114.07 27.14 13.96
N LYS A 565 -115.37 27.16 14.26
CA LYS A 565 -115.86 27.08 15.65
C LYS A 565 -115.54 25.72 16.27
N GLU A 566 -115.65 24.67 15.48
CA GLU A 566 -115.31 23.30 15.87
C GLU A 566 -113.80 23.16 16.16
N ALA A 567 -112.93 23.65 15.26
CA ALA A 567 -111.48 23.69 15.51
C ALA A 567 -111.09 24.48 16.77
N LYS A 568 -111.72 25.65 17.00
CA LYS A 568 -111.47 26.46 18.22
C LYS A 568 -112.00 25.81 19.50
N SER A 569 -113.12 25.08 19.43
CA SER A 569 -113.67 24.37 20.59
C SER A 569 -112.79 23.21 21.06
N LEU A 570 -111.95 22.70 20.16
CA LEU A 570 -111.01 21.63 20.42
C LEU A 570 -109.64 22.15 20.89
N LEU A 571 -109.51 23.45 21.17
CA LEU A 571 -108.34 23.99 21.87
C LEU A 571 -108.40 23.63 23.35
N ARG A 572 -107.25 23.36 23.95
CA ARG A 572 -107.16 23.22 25.40
C ARG A 572 -107.30 24.59 26.07
N VAL A 573 -107.88 24.59 27.27
CA VAL A 573 -108.09 25.80 28.06
C VAL A 573 -106.74 26.41 28.41
N GLY A 574 -106.49 27.64 27.94
CA GLY A 574 -105.23 28.37 28.13
C GLY A 574 -104.23 28.29 26.96
N ALA A 575 -104.50 27.51 25.92
CA ALA A 575 -103.64 27.46 24.73
C ALA A 575 -103.76 28.75 23.90
N GLN A 576 -102.64 29.46 23.68
CA GLN A 576 -102.57 30.62 22.79
C GLN A 576 -102.05 30.15 21.43
N ILE A 577 -102.84 30.38 20.37
CA ILE A 577 -102.42 30.14 18.99
C ILE A 577 -102.46 31.46 18.24
N GLU A 578 -101.33 31.86 17.68
CA GLU A 578 -101.20 33.04 16.82
C GLU A 578 -101.93 32.83 15.49
N ASP A 579 -101.68 31.68 14.84
CA ASP A 579 -102.34 31.29 13.60
C ASP A 579 -102.95 29.88 13.68
N LEU A 580 -104.28 29.84 13.74
CA LEU A 580 -105.04 28.59 13.78
C LEU A 580 -104.88 27.76 12.50
N HIS A 581 -104.64 28.40 11.35
CA HIS A 581 -104.46 27.72 10.08
C HIS A 581 -103.16 26.90 10.07
N GLU A 582 -102.04 27.53 10.41
CA GLU A 582 -100.73 26.88 10.52
C GLU A 582 -100.74 25.75 11.57
N ALA A 583 -101.39 25.98 12.73
CA ALA A 583 -101.50 24.96 13.76
C ALA A 583 -102.28 23.71 13.27
N LEU A 584 -103.34 23.89 12.48
CA LEU A 584 -104.09 22.79 11.88
C LEU A 584 -103.31 22.06 10.77
N ILE A 585 -102.47 22.77 10.01
CA ILE A 585 -101.53 22.16 9.05
C ILE A 585 -100.55 21.22 9.79
N VAL A 586 -100.02 21.66 10.94
CA VAL A 586 -99.17 20.82 11.79
C VAL A 586 -99.94 19.60 12.29
N VAL A 587 -101.19 19.76 12.75
CA VAL A 587 -102.05 18.64 13.18
C VAL A 587 -102.23 17.63 12.04
N LEU A 588 -102.52 18.09 10.81
CA LEU A 588 -102.67 17.21 9.64
C LEU A 588 -101.37 16.46 9.34
N LYS A 589 -100.23 17.15 9.37
CA LYS A 589 -98.91 16.55 9.14
C LYS A 589 -98.58 15.48 10.18
N GLN A 590 -98.86 15.75 11.47
CA GLN A 590 -98.65 14.76 12.54
C GLN A 590 -99.63 13.58 12.44
N ALA A 591 -100.88 13.82 12.06
CA ALA A 591 -101.85 12.76 11.81
C ALA A 591 -101.41 11.85 10.64
N GLN A 592 -100.84 12.42 9.58
CA GLN A 592 -100.26 11.65 8.46
C GLN A 592 -99.05 10.82 8.89
N GLN A 593 -98.15 11.38 9.72
CA GLN A 593 -97.00 10.66 10.27
C GLN A 593 -97.39 9.53 11.21
N TRP A 594 -98.42 9.71 12.04
CA TRP A 594 -98.98 8.65 12.88
C TRP A 594 -99.55 7.50 12.03
N ARG A 595 -100.28 7.81 10.95
CA ARG A 595 -100.83 6.82 10.02
C ARG A 595 -99.76 5.98 9.31
N THR A 596 -98.52 6.49 9.20
CA THR A 596 -97.40 5.72 8.67
C THR A 596 -97.07 4.51 9.54
N PHE A 597 -97.26 4.59 10.86
CA PHE A 597 -96.98 3.51 11.80
C PHE A 597 -98.22 2.68 12.15
N VAL A 598 -99.43 3.25 12.04
CA VAL A 598 -100.70 2.54 12.34
C VAL A 598 -101.65 2.63 11.13
N PRO A 599 -101.43 1.86 10.04
CA PRO A 599 -102.21 1.97 8.81
C PRO A 599 -103.66 1.47 8.97
N ALA A 600 -103.87 0.52 9.89
CA ALA A 600 -105.18 -0.09 10.18
C ALA A 600 -106.15 0.86 10.91
N GLY A 601 -105.71 2.08 11.26
CA GLY A 601 -106.54 3.11 11.89
C GLY A 601 -106.49 3.09 13.43
N GLY A 602 -106.84 4.23 14.03
CA GLY A 602 -106.76 4.50 15.46
C GLY A 602 -106.32 5.94 15.72
N TRP A 603 -106.96 6.62 16.67
CA TRP A 603 -106.61 8.01 16.99
C TRP A 603 -105.28 8.08 17.74
N PRO A 604 -104.50 9.16 17.58
CA PRO A 604 -103.20 9.25 18.23
C PRO A 604 -103.31 9.27 19.76
N VAL A 605 -102.69 8.28 20.42
CA VAL A 605 -102.63 8.16 21.88
C VAL A 605 -101.16 8.23 22.31
N LEU A 606 -100.89 8.91 23.44
CA LEU A 606 -99.54 8.97 24.00
C LEU A 606 -99.36 7.82 25.02
N PRO A 607 -98.22 7.12 25.01
CA PRO A 607 -97.94 6.09 25.99
C PRO A 607 -97.72 6.70 27.39
N PRO A 608 -97.99 5.93 28.47
CA PRO A 608 -97.65 6.36 29.82
C PRO A 608 -96.14 6.57 29.94
N LYS A 609 -95.72 7.56 30.74
CA LYS A 609 -94.29 7.89 30.99
C LYS A 609 -93.49 8.26 29.73
N LEU A 610 -94.11 8.92 28.76
CA LEU A 610 -93.45 9.40 27.53
C LEU A 610 -92.15 10.19 27.79
N ASP A 611 -92.07 10.96 28.88
CA ASP A 611 -90.82 11.65 29.27
C ASP A 611 -89.66 10.68 29.53
N GLN A 612 -89.91 9.57 30.24
CA GLN A 612 -88.91 8.53 30.50
C GLN A 612 -88.53 7.79 29.21
N ILE A 613 -89.49 7.59 28.30
CA ILE A 613 -89.25 6.99 26.98
C ILE A 613 -88.30 7.87 26.15
N ILE A 614 -88.56 9.18 26.08
CA ILE A 614 -87.72 10.15 25.38
C ILE A 614 -86.31 10.19 25.99
N GLU A 615 -86.21 10.31 27.32
CA GLU A 615 -84.92 10.32 28.02
C GLU A 615 -84.11 9.03 27.76
N SER A 616 -84.76 7.86 27.81
CA SER A 616 -84.10 6.57 27.54
C SER A 616 -83.66 6.42 26.09
N GLN A 617 -84.44 6.94 25.13
CA GLN A 617 -84.11 6.90 23.71
C GLN A 617 -82.97 7.88 23.37
N ASP A 618 -82.97 9.08 23.97
CA ASP A 618 -81.88 10.04 23.83
C ASP A 618 -80.58 9.48 24.44
N ALA A 619 -80.66 8.77 25.57
CA ALA A 619 -79.51 8.08 26.16
C ALA A 619 -79.01 6.91 25.30
N LEU A 620 -79.93 6.06 24.79
CA LEU A 620 -79.62 4.97 23.86
C LEU A 620 -78.89 5.49 22.63
N ASN A 621 -79.42 6.52 21.98
CA ASN A 621 -78.82 7.07 20.76
C ASN A 621 -77.44 7.69 21.02
N ARG A 622 -77.28 8.40 22.15
CA ARG A 622 -76.01 9.02 22.55
C ARG A 622 -74.92 7.97 22.78
N ASP A 623 -75.24 6.91 23.53
CA ASP A 623 -74.26 5.87 23.85
C ASP A 623 -73.94 4.97 22.66
N LEU A 624 -74.93 4.64 21.81
CA LEU A 624 -74.67 3.91 20.57
C LEU A 624 -73.80 4.74 19.61
N THR A 625 -74.05 6.05 19.47
CA THR A 625 -73.24 6.93 18.61
C THR A 625 -71.79 7.03 19.11
N ALA A 626 -71.59 7.13 20.43
CA ALA A 626 -70.25 7.17 21.02
C ALA A 626 -69.51 5.81 20.89
N LEU A 627 -70.21 4.69 20.97
CA LEU A 627 -69.61 3.38 20.69
C LEU A 627 -69.34 3.17 19.21
N ASP A 628 -70.19 3.68 18.32
CA ASP A 628 -69.99 3.62 16.87
C ASP A 628 -68.68 4.30 16.46
N THR A 629 -68.31 5.43 17.10
CA THR A 629 -67.03 6.10 16.83
C THR A 629 -65.84 5.25 17.26
N VAL A 630 -65.94 4.53 18.38
CA VAL A 630 -64.87 3.66 18.89
C VAL A 630 -64.74 2.38 18.07
N LEU A 631 -65.88 1.79 17.67
CA LEU A 631 -65.93 0.49 17.01
C LEU A 631 -65.85 0.58 15.48
N ALA A 632 -65.80 1.79 14.91
CA ALA A 632 -65.79 2.02 13.46
C ALA A 632 -64.71 1.22 12.72
N THR A 633 -63.53 1.09 13.34
CA THR A 633 -62.34 0.43 12.79
C THR A 633 -62.27 -1.08 13.10
N THR A 634 -63.22 -1.60 13.88
CA THR A 634 -63.29 -3.05 14.16
C THR A 634 -63.80 -3.82 12.93
N PRO A 635 -63.49 -5.12 12.78
CA PRO A 635 -63.95 -5.93 11.64
C PRO A 635 -65.48 -6.01 11.50
N ALA A 636 -66.20 -5.94 12.62
CA ALA A 636 -67.67 -5.89 12.65
C ALA A 636 -68.23 -4.48 12.38
N GLY A 637 -67.36 -3.47 12.18
CA GLY A 637 -67.68 -2.09 11.84
C GLY A 637 -68.44 -1.31 12.93
N GLY A 638 -68.75 -0.04 12.67
CA GLY A 638 -69.76 0.70 13.44
C GLY A 638 -71.19 0.39 12.95
N ASN A 639 -72.14 1.27 13.30
CA ASN A 639 -73.55 1.28 12.92
C ASN A 639 -74.51 0.49 13.82
N LEU A 640 -74.24 0.46 15.13
CA LEU A 640 -75.13 -0.16 16.12
C LEU A 640 -76.56 0.40 16.08
N GLY A 641 -76.75 1.63 15.58
CA GLY A 641 -78.07 2.24 15.42
C GLY A 641 -78.98 1.59 14.37
N THR A 642 -78.41 1.00 13.32
CA THR A 642 -79.14 0.38 12.19
C THR A 642 -79.09 -1.14 12.20
N THR A 643 -78.25 -1.74 13.05
CA THR A 643 -78.21 -3.18 13.31
C THR A 643 -79.42 -3.63 14.14
N PRO A 644 -79.97 -4.85 13.93
CA PRO A 644 -81.02 -5.39 14.77
C PRO A 644 -80.63 -5.40 16.25
N LEU A 645 -81.53 -4.96 17.13
CA LEU A 645 -81.25 -4.79 18.57
C LEU A 645 -80.75 -6.07 19.26
N ASN A 646 -81.14 -7.25 18.77
CA ASN A 646 -80.64 -8.53 19.29
C ASN A 646 -79.17 -8.78 18.93
N ASP A 647 -78.75 -8.41 17.72
CA ASP A 647 -77.36 -8.55 17.28
C ASP A 647 -76.48 -7.49 17.98
N VAL A 648 -77.04 -6.29 18.22
CA VAL A 648 -76.42 -5.25 19.06
C VAL A 648 -76.20 -5.77 20.48
N GLU A 649 -77.21 -6.39 21.10
CA GLU A 649 -77.07 -6.97 22.44
C GLU A 649 -76.02 -8.09 22.48
N ALA A 650 -76.02 -9.00 21.49
CA ALA A 650 -75.02 -10.06 21.40
C ALA A 650 -73.60 -9.51 21.27
N ARG A 651 -73.42 -8.45 20.47
CA ARG A 651 -72.13 -7.76 20.31
C ARG A 651 -71.71 -7.01 21.57
N LEU A 652 -72.63 -6.27 22.21
CA LEU A 652 -72.35 -5.59 23.47
C LEU A 652 -71.99 -6.59 24.58
N LYS A 653 -72.59 -7.78 24.57
CA LYS A 653 -72.23 -8.84 25.50
C LYS A 653 -70.82 -9.37 25.27
N ALA A 654 -70.44 -9.61 24.01
CA ALA A 654 -69.06 -10.00 23.69
C ALA A 654 -68.03 -8.94 24.12
N LEU A 655 -68.34 -7.65 23.93
CA LEU A 655 -67.51 -6.53 24.41
C LEU A 655 -67.49 -6.43 25.95
N PHE A 656 -68.60 -6.73 26.62
CA PHE A 656 -68.71 -6.73 28.07
C PHE A 656 -67.89 -7.84 28.72
N ASP A 657 -67.97 -9.06 28.15
CA ASP A 657 -67.28 -10.23 28.68
C ASP A 657 -65.75 -10.09 28.53
N ASP A 658 -65.28 -9.45 27.44
CA ASP A 658 -63.87 -9.28 27.09
C ASP A 658 -63.25 -7.95 27.59
N HIS A 659 -63.51 -7.58 28.84
CA HIS A 659 -63.01 -6.33 29.44
C HIS A 659 -61.48 -6.33 29.66
N THR A 660 -60.86 -7.49 29.89
CA THR A 660 -59.40 -7.60 30.11
C THR A 660 -58.57 -7.21 28.88
N ALA A 661 -59.16 -7.27 27.68
CA ALA A 661 -58.50 -6.78 26.47
C ALA A 661 -58.26 -5.26 26.51
N LEU A 662 -59.04 -4.52 27.30
CA LEU A 662 -58.91 -3.07 27.44
C LEU A 662 -57.68 -2.63 28.25
N ASP A 663 -57.05 -3.53 29.01
CA ASP A 663 -55.85 -3.20 29.80
C ASP A 663 -54.64 -2.85 28.92
N THR A 664 -54.54 -3.45 27.74
CA THR A 664 -53.40 -3.27 26.82
C THR A 664 -53.77 -2.55 25.52
N LEU A 665 -55.04 -2.51 25.16
CA LEU A 665 -55.52 -1.92 23.91
C LEU A 665 -55.17 -0.43 23.73
N PRO A 666 -55.32 0.47 24.74
CA PRO A 666 -54.96 1.87 24.58
C PRO A 666 -53.50 2.09 24.21
N ALA A 667 -52.60 1.40 24.91
CA ALA A 667 -51.17 1.49 24.65
C ALA A 667 -50.83 0.97 23.24
N ARG A 668 -51.48 -0.11 22.79
CA ARG A 668 -51.32 -0.64 21.43
C ARG A 668 -51.81 0.32 20.35
N ALA A 669 -53.00 0.89 20.53
CA ALA A 669 -53.57 1.84 19.58
C ALA A 669 -52.74 3.12 19.46
N CYS A 670 -52.13 3.60 20.56
CA CYS A 670 -51.15 4.68 20.53
C CYS A 670 -49.92 4.29 19.68
N LEU A 671 -49.35 3.10 19.91
CA LEU A 671 -48.20 2.62 19.14
C LEU A 671 -48.54 2.43 17.66
N GLU A 672 -49.70 1.87 17.33
CA GLU A 672 -50.17 1.72 15.94
C GLU A 672 -50.31 3.09 15.25
N ARG A 673 -50.84 4.10 15.95
CA ARG A 673 -50.91 5.47 15.45
C ARG A 673 -49.53 6.06 15.23
N ASP A 674 -48.60 5.85 16.16
CA ASP A 674 -47.21 6.32 16.03
C ASP A 674 -46.51 5.66 14.83
N PHE A 675 -46.70 4.35 14.61
CA PHE A 675 -46.17 3.65 13.44
C PHE A 675 -46.77 4.17 12.14
N ASN A 676 -48.08 4.41 12.09
CA ASN A 676 -48.75 4.99 10.93
C ASN A 676 -48.24 6.42 10.65
N ALA A 677 -48.04 7.24 11.68
CA ALA A 677 -47.51 8.59 11.54
C ALA A 677 -46.06 8.59 11.04
N ALA A 678 -45.26 7.58 11.42
CA ALA A 678 -43.90 7.39 10.95
C ALA A 678 -43.81 6.75 9.55
N GLY A 679 -44.90 6.17 9.02
CA GLY A 679 -44.90 5.48 7.73
C GLY A 679 -44.46 4.00 7.80
N LEU A 680 -44.55 3.37 8.97
CA LEU A 680 -44.12 1.99 9.23
C LEU A 680 -45.25 0.95 9.05
N GLN A 681 -46.42 1.36 8.55
CA GLN A 681 -47.61 0.50 8.46
C GLN A 681 -47.38 -0.80 7.66
N ASP A 682 -46.60 -0.75 6.58
CA ASP A 682 -46.34 -1.92 5.75
C ASP A 682 -45.43 -2.93 6.48
N LEU A 683 -44.50 -2.42 7.29
CA LEU A 683 -43.65 -3.26 8.14
C LEU A 683 -44.47 -3.90 9.26
N VAL A 684 -45.31 -3.12 9.95
CA VAL A 684 -46.22 -3.64 10.98
C VAL A 684 -47.14 -4.72 10.42
N ALA A 685 -47.69 -4.52 9.22
CA ALA A 685 -48.52 -5.52 8.55
C ALA A 685 -47.73 -6.80 8.21
N ASP A 686 -46.49 -6.69 7.71
CA ASP A 686 -45.61 -7.85 7.47
C ASP A 686 -45.30 -8.63 8.75
N LEU A 687 -44.93 -7.93 9.83
CA LEU A 687 -44.66 -8.53 11.14
C LEU A 687 -45.87 -9.27 11.70
N LYS A 688 -47.07 -8.68 11.56
CA LYS A 688 -48.34 -9.29 11.96
C LYS A 688 -48.69 -10.52 11.13
N ASN A 689 -48.51 -10.46 9.81
CA ASN A 689 -48.77 -11.58 8.91
C ASN A 689 -47.86 -12.79 9.19
N ARG A 690 -46.60 -12.53 9.57
CA ARG A 690 -45.61 -13.57 9.90
C ARG A 690 -45.61 -13.98 11.38
N GLN A 691 -46.35 -13.27 12.23
CA GLN A 691 -46.37 -13.48 13.69
C GLN A 691 -44.97 -13.51 14.30
N VAL A 692 -44.16 -12.49 13.99
CA VAL A 692 -42.76 -12.41 14.43
C VAL A 692 -42.68 -12.28 15.95
N ALA A 693 -41.80 -13.07 16.58
CA ALA A 693 -41.58 -13.06 18.03
C ALA A 693 -40.89 -11.77 18.50
N GLU A 694 -41.20 -11.32 19.73
CA GLU A 694 -40.66 -10.09 20.37
C GLU A 694 -39.17 -9.82 20.09
N PRO A 695 -38.21 -10.73 20.39
CA PRO A 695 -36.79 -10.43 20.25
C PRO A 695 -36.31 -10.26 18.80
N ALA A 696 -37.12 -10.65 17.80
CA ALA A 696 -36.77 -10.53 16.39
C ALA A 696 -37.24 -9.22 15.76
N VAL A 697 -38.21 -8.52 16.37
CA VAL A 697 -38.90 -7.40 15.70
C VAL A 697 -38.00 -6.20 15.45
N ALA A 698 -37.13 -5.84 16.40
CA ALA A 698 -36.16 -4.75 16.20
C ALA A 698 -35.18 -5.06 15.06
N ASN A 699 -34.77 -6.33 14.91
CA ASN A 699 -33.88 -6.74 13.84
C ASN A 699 -34.56 -6.74 12.46
N GLU A 700 -35.87 -6.97 12.39
CA GLU A 700 -36.67 -6.81 11.17
C GLU A 700 -36.76 -5.35 10.73
N LEU A 701 -36.92 -4.41 11.66
CA LEU A 701 -36.85 -2.98 11.35
C LEU A 701 -35.48 -2.59 10.79
N ARG A 702 -34.39 -3.07 11.41
CA ARG A 702 -33.02 -2.84 10.93
C ARG A 702 -32.83 -3.39 9.52
N LEU A 703 -33.32 -4.61 9.23
CA LEU A 703 -33.26 -5.20 7.89
C LEU A 703 -34.03 -4.36 6.86
N ALA A 704 -35.28 -3.97 7.15
CA ALA A 704 -36.08 -3.13 6.28
C ALA A 704 -35.39 -1.78 5.99
N TRP A 705 -34.83 -1.15 7.03
CA TRP A 705 -34.16 0.14 6.90
C TRP A 705 -32.86 0.04 6.09
N TRP A 706 -31.93 -0.85 6.46
CA TRP A 706 -30.65 -0.99 5.77
C TRP A 706 -30.82 -1.43 4.32
N THR A 707 -31.84 -2.25 4.01
CA THR A 707 -32.09 -2.64 2.62
C THR A 707 -32.69 -1.50 1.80
N THR A 708 -33.56 -0.67 2.39
CA THR A 708 -34.01 0.57 1.74
C THR A 708 -32.85 1.52 1.45
N VAL A 709 -31.93 1.70 2.40
CA VAL A 709 -30.74 2.56 2.21
C VAL A 709 -29.83 1.99 1.13
N PHE A 710 -29.53 0.69 1.18
CA PHE A 710 -28.75 0.00 0.14
C PHE A 710 -29.38 0.17 -1.24
N ASP A 711 -30.69 -0.11 -1.38
CA ASP A 711 -31.39 0.03 -2.65
C ASP A 711 -31.32 1.47 -3.17
N ASP A 712 -31.60 2.49 -2.34
CA ASP A 712 -31.53 3.91 -2.76
C ASP A 712 -30.11 4.32 -3.19
N ILE A 713 -29.07 3.91 -2.45
CA ILE A 713 -27.68 4.20 -2.80
C ILE A 713 -27.29 3.52 -4.11
N VAL A 714 -27.58 2.23 -4.27
CA VAL A 714 -27.25 1.48 -5.50
C VAL A 714 -27.98 2.05 -6.71
N HIS A 715 -29.26 2.38 -6.60
CA HIS A 715 -30.02 2.99 -7.70
C HIS A 715 -29.54 4.40 -8.05
N SER A 716 -28.97 5.13 -7.07
CA SER A 716 -28.39 6.45 -7.31
C SER A 716 -27.07 6.43 -8.09
N SER A 717 -26.31 5.31 -8.02
CA SER A 717 -25.08 5.12 -8.83
C SER A 717 -25.33 4.17 -10.00
N ALA A 718 -25.32 4.73 -11.21
CA ALA A 718 -25.37 3.95 -12.45
C ALA A 718 -24.18 3.00 -12.64
N ILE A 719 -23.09 3.18 -11.89
CA ILE A 719 -21.89 2.35 -11.96
C ILE A 719 -22.06 1.11 -11.10
N ILE A 720 -22.52 1.27 -9.84
CA ILE A 720 -22.77 0.13 -8.94
C ILE A 720 -23.94 -0.71 -9.45
N SER A 721 -25.03 -0.08 -9.92
CA SER A 721 -26.24 -0.78 -10.36
C SER A 721 -26.03 -1.69 -11.59
N ASN A 722 -25.04 -1.43 -12.45
CA ASN A 722 -24.88 -2.12 -13.74
C ASN A 722 -23.67 -3.08 -13.79
N GLN A 723 -22.91 -3.21 -12.71
CA GLN A 723 -21.65 -3.96 -12.70
C GLN A 723 -21.64 -4.97 -11.55
N ASP A 724 -21.40 -6.23 -11.88
CA ASP A 724 -21.21 -7.29 -10.90
C ASP A 724 -19.74 -7.35 -10.42
N GLY A 725 -19.46 -8.20 -9.43
CA GLY A 725 -18.09 -8.41 -8.94
C GLY A 725 -17.09 -8.87 -10.02
N SER A 726 -17.56 -9.44 -11.14
CA SER A 726 -16.70 -9.89 -12.24
C SER A 726 -16.20 -8.73 -13.10
N ALA A 727 -17.02 -7.69 -13.28
CA ALA A 727 -16.62 -6.47 -13.98
C ALA A 727 -15.43 -5.78 -13.27
N LEU A 728 -15.44 -5.75 -11.94
CA LEU A 728 -14.37 -5.16 -11.14
C LEU A 728 -13.08 -5.99 -11.19
N SER A 729 -13.18 -7.33 -11.09
CA SER A 729 -12.03 -8.21 -11.32
C SER A 729 -11.39 -7.98 -12.69
N ASN A 730 -12.20 -7.95 -13.76
CA ASN A 730 -11.69 -7.71 -15.11
C ASN A 730 -11.02 -6.34 -15.26
N ALA A 731 -11.55 -5.31 -14.61
CA ALA A 731 -10.96 -3.98 -14.61
C ALA A 731 -9.62 -3.93 -13.86
N ALA A 732 -9.51 -4.62 -12.72
CA ALA A 732 -8.27 -4.73 -11.95
C ALA A 732 -7.20 -5.54 -12.69
N ASP A 733 -7.59 -6.65 -13.33
CA ASP A 733 -6.70 -7.46 -14.15
C ASP A 733 -6.19 -6.67 -15.37
N ARG A 734 -7.09 -5.95 -16.06
CA ARG A 734 -6.69 -5.07 -17.18
C ARG A 734 -5.77 -3.95 -16.71
N PHE A 735 -6.03 -3.35 -15.55
CA PHE A 735 -5.15 -2.36 -14.95
C PHE A 735 -3.75 -2.94 -14.73
N SER A 736 -3.64 -4.09 -14.08
CA SER A 736 -2.36 -4.73 -13.79
C SER A 736 -1.59 -5.03 -15.07
N GLN A 737 -2.28 -5.50 -16.12
CA GLN A 737 -1.67 -5.75 -17.41
C GLN A 737 -1.13 -4.47 -18.07
N VAL A 738 -1.99 -3.45 -18.24
CA VAL A 738 -1.64 -2.19 -18.92
C VAL A 738 -0.54 -1.45 -18.15
N ASP A 739 -0.59 -1.44 -16.82
CA ASP A 739 0.45 -0.83 -15.99
C ASP A 739 1.81 -1.52 -16.17
N THR A 740 1.84 -2.86 -16.24
CA THR A 740 3.06 -3.63 -16.50
C THR A 740 3.62 -3.34 -17.91
N GLU A 741 2.74 -3.28 -18.91
CA GLU A 741 3.12 -2.94 -20.29
C GLU A 741 3.65 -1.50 -20.39
N HIS A 742 3.00 -0.55 -19.70
CA HIS A 742 3.41 0.84 -19.64
C HIS A 742 4.83 0.97 -19.04
N VAL A 743 5.09 0.36 -17.88
CA VAL A 743 6.42 0.38 -17.24
C VAL A 743 7.50 -0.18 -18.18
N ARG A 744 7.21 -1.28 -18.89
CA ARG A 744 8.15 -1.88 -19.86
C ARG A 744 8.39 -1.00 -21.08
N SER A 745 7.43 -0.15 -21.47
CA SER A 745 7.55 0.73 -22.63
C SER A 745 8.45 1.95 -22.39
N ILE A 746 8.68 2.34 -21.12
CA ILE A 746 9.43 3.56 -20.73
C ILE A 746 10.84 3.53 -21.33
N GLY A 747 11.59 2.44 -21.15
CA GLY A 747 13.00 2.38 -21.56
C GLY A 747 13.22 2.55 -23.06
N ALA A 748 12.38 1.90 -23.88
CA ALA A 748 12.42 2.05 -25.33
C ALA A 748 12.04 3.49 -25.76
N MET A 749 11.07 4.11 -25.10
CA MET A 749 10.69 5.51 -25.34
C MET A 749 11.84 6.47 -24.99
N VAL A 750 12.45 6.32 -23.81
CA VAL A 750 13.62 7.13 -23.39
C VAL A 750 14.78 6.96 -24.38
N GLY A 751 15.03 5.74 -24.84
CA GLY A 751 16.04 5.45 -25.86
C GLY A 751 15.76 6.18 -27.19
N GLN A 752 14.52 6.15 -27.66
CA GLN A 752 14.10 6.85 -28.89
C GLN A 752 14.21 8.37 -28.75
N GLU A 753 13.74 8.96 -27.65
CA GLU A 753 13.81 10.40 -27.41
C GLU A 753 15.27 10.88 -27.23
N SER A 754 16.10 10.12 -26.53
CA SER A 754 17.53 10.43 -26.40
C SER A 754 18.24 10.37 -27.76
N MET A 755 17.91 9.39 -28.61
CA MET A 755 18.49 9.29 -29.95
C MET A 755 18.03 10.45 -30.85
N ARG A 756 16.76 10.88 -30.76
CA ARG A 756 16.25 12.06 -31.45
C ARG A 756 17.02 13.32 -31.08
N ARG A 757 17.20 13.58 -29.77
CA ARG A 757 17.95 14.74 -29.26
C ARG A 757 19.41 14.73 -29.74
N LEU A 758 20.05 13.56 -29.71
CA LEU A 758 21.41 13.39 -30.22
C LEU A 758 21.47 13.67 -31.73
N SER A 759 20.53 13.15 -32.51
CA SER A 759 20.45 13.40 -33.96
C SER A 759 20.31 14.89 -34.27
N GLU A 760 19.36 15.57 -33.62
CA GLU A 760 19.16 17.02 -33.76
C GLU A 760 20.43 17.82 -33.43
N MET A 761 21.13 17.42 -32.36
CA MET A 761 22.39 18.06 -31.96
C MET A 761 23.52 17.80 -32.98
N LEU A 762 23.67 16.58 -33.50
CA LEU A 762 24.67 16.28 -34.52
C LEU A 762 24.42 17.06 -35.82
N PHE A 763 23.16 17.27 -36.20
CA PHE A 763 22.83 18.14 -37.33
C PHE A 763 23.16 19.61 -37.04
N ALA A 764 22.86 20.11 -35.84
CA ALA A 764 23.22 21.48 -35.43
C ALA A 764 24.75 21.71 -35.40
N HIS A 765 25.53 20.69 -35.02
CA HIS A 765 26.99 20.74 -34.87
C HIS A 765 27.73 19.80 -35.85
N THR A 766 27.34 19.81 -37.13
CA THR A 766 27.82 18.82 -38.12
C THR A 766 29.35 18.79 -38.28
N GLN A 767 30.03 19.94 -38.21
CA GLN A 767 31.50 19.99 -38.34
C GLN A 767 32.19 19.29 -37.16
N GLU A 768 31.78 19.59 -35.93
CA GLU A 768 32.31 18.97 -34.71
C GLU A 768 32.03 17.47 -34.68
N ALA A 769 30.81 17.06 -35.06
CA ALA A 769 30.41 15.67 -35.17
C ALA A 769 31.30 14.87 -36.13
N ASN A 770 31.60 15.42 -37.31
CA ASN A 770 32.48 14.78 -38.30
C ASN A 770 33.94 14.69 -37.81
N GLN A 771 34.43 15.72 -37.10
CA GLN A 771 35.76 15.70 -36.50
C GLN A 771 35.86 14.63 -35.41
N LEU A 772 34.86 14.53 -34.53
CA LEU A 772 34.77 13.50 -33.51
C LEU A 772 34.73 12.10 -34.13
N HIS A 773 33.87 11.86 -35.13
CA HIS A 773 33.81 10.58 -35.85
C HIS A 773 35.15 10.20 -36.46
N THR A 774 35.80 11.14 -37.17
CA THR A 774 37.12 10.92 -37.79
C THR A 774 38.18 10.55 -36.74
N MET A 775 38.15 11.21 -35.58
CA MET A 775 39.07 10.94 -34.48
C MET A 775 38.83 9.56 -33.86
N LEU A 776 37.56 9.16 -33.68
CA LEU A 776 37.18 7.85 -33.14
C LEU A 776 37.42 6.70 -34.12
N ALA A 777 37.32 6.96 -35.43
CA ALA A 777 37.58 5.98 -36.50
C ALA A 777 39.08 5.68 -36.70
N SER A 778 39.98 6.48 -36.10
CA SER A 778 41.42 6.24 -36.15
C SER A 778 41.82 4.98 -35.37
N SER A 779 42.97 4.38 -35.72
CA SER A 779 43.46 3.16 -35.03
C SER A 779 44.00 3.44 -33.62
N ALA A 780 44.23 4.70 -33.26
CA ALA A 780 44.72 5.09 -31.95
C ALA A 780 43.56 5.26 -30.96
N ARG A 781 43.70 4.70 -29.75
CA ARG A 781 42.74 4.92 -28.67
C ARG A 781 42.80 6.38 -28.22
N VAL A 782 41.63 7.02 -28.14
CA VAL A 782 41.47 8.38 -27.62
C VAL A 782 41.03 8.27 -26.15
N PRO A 783 41.73 8.90 -25.19
CA PRO A 783 41.32 8.92 -23.79
C PRO A 783 39.96 9.59 -23.59
N LEU A 784 39.19 9.11 -22.60
CA LEU A 784 37.85 9.63 -22.32
C LEU A 784 37.89 11.11 -21.94
N ASP A 785 38.84 11.55 -21.12
CA ASP A 785 38.95 12.95 -20.70
C ASP A 785 39.15 13.89 -21.89
N ARG A 786 39.96 13.48 -22.87
CA ARG A 786 40.14 14.26 -24.10
C ARG A 786 38.83 14.38 -24.88
N LEU A 787 38.02 13.32 -24.94
CA LEU A 787 36.71 13.35 -25.59
C LEU A 787 35.75 14.28 -24.84
N MET A 788 35.69 14.15 -23.51
CA MET A 788 34.83 14.96 -22.65
C MET A 788 35.19 16.45 -22.69
N HIS A 789 36.48 16.78 -22.69
CA HIS A 789 36.93 18.18 -22.74
C HIS A 789 36.79 18.78 -24.14
N THR A 790 37.04 18.01 -25.21
CA THR A 790 36.99 18.56 -26.59
C THR A 790 35.56 18.63 -27.13
N TYR A 791 34.70 17.66 -26.79
CA TYR A 791 33.34 17.53 -27.31
C TYR A 791 32.30 17.31 -26.19
N PRO A 792 32.25 18.16 -25.15
CA PRO A 792 31.42 17.93 -23.96
C PRO A 792 29.94 17.76 -24.29
N THR A 793 29.37 18.65 -25.10
CA THR A 793 27.94 18.64 -25.45
C THR A 793 27.53 17.37 -26.21
N ILE A 794 28.37 16.92 -27.15
CA ILE A 794 28.11 15.70 -27.92
C ILE A 794 28.20 14.48 -27.01
N MET A 795 29.23 14.41 -26.17
CA MET A 795 29.44 13.29 -25.26
C MET A 795 28.30 13.14 -24.25
N LYS A 796 27.79 14.26 -23.70
CA LYS A 796 26.64 14.27 -22.78
C LYS A 796 25.39 13.65 -23.38
N LEU A 797 25.17 13.72 -24.69
CA LEU A 797 24.01 13.12 -25.36
C LEU A 797 24.30 11.75 -25.97
N ALA A 798 25.53 11.50 -26.40
CA ALA A 798 25.94 10.22 -26.96
C ALA A 798 25.99 9.13 -25.89
N LYS A 799 26.56 9.43 -24.74
CA LYS A 799 26.71 8.51 -23.61
C LYS A 799 26.30 9.23 -22.32
N PRO A 800 25.00 9.52 -22.15
CA PRO A 800 24.52 10.31 -21.02
C PRO A 800 24.71 9.62 -19.66
N ILE A 801 24.89 8.30 -19.61
CA ILE A 801 25.16 7.57 -18.36
C ILE A 801 26.60 7.06 -18.39
N LEU A 802 27.43 7.58 -17.50
CA LEU A 802 28.76 7.07 -17.21
C LEU A 802 28.71 6.14 -16.01
N VAL A 803 29.44 5.01 -16.07
CA VAL A 803 29.54 4.06 -14.96
C VAL A 803 31.01 3.91 -14.57
N ALA A 804 31.34 4.20 -13.31
CA ALA A 804 32.70 4.05 -12.79
C ALA A 804 32.70 3.91 -11.26
N THR A 805 33.49 2.98 -10.71
CA THR A 805 33.75 2.92 -9.26
C THR A 805 34.62 4.12 -8.84
N PRO A 806 34.68 4.47 -7.54
CA PRO A 806 35.58 5.54 -7.07
C PRO A 806 37.05 5.29 -7.47
N ALA A 807 37.50 4.04 -7.39
CA ALA A 807 38.82 3.61 -7.83
C ALA A 807 39.03 3.83 -9.34
N THR A 808 38.06 3.44 -10.18
CA THR A 808 38.12 3.66 -11.63
C THR A 808 38.17 5.15 -11.98
N LEU A 809 37.41 5.99 -11.27
CA LEU A 809 37.42 7.44 -11.49
C LEU A 809 38.80 8.04 -11.24
N ALA A 810 39.41 7.73 -10.09
CA ALA A 810 40.76 8.19 -9.78
C ALA A 810 41.83 7.68 -10.77
N ALA A 811 41.61 6.50 -11.36
CA ALA A 811 42.55 5.88 -12.30
C ALA A 811 42.42 6.38 -13.74
N MET A 812 41.21 6.61 -14.22
CA MET A 812 40.93 6.76 -15.65
C MET A 812 40.40 8.14 -16.04
N THR A 813 40.22 9.05 -15.09
CA THR A 813 39.66 10.39 -15.34
C THR A 813 40.37 11.47 -14.53
N ASP A 814 40.45 12.67 -15.09
CA ASP A 814 40.94 13.85 -14.38
C ASP A 814 39.96 14.27 -13.26
N PRO A 815 40.44 14.93 -12.18
CA PRO A 815 39.59 15.42 -11.07
C PRO A 815 38.83 16.70 -11.45
N GLU A 816 38.06 16.62 -12.54
CA GLU A 816 37.23 17.67 -13.12
C GLU A 816 35.77 17.22 -13.25
N GLU A 817 34.87 18.17 -13.52
CA GLU A 817 33.45 17.87 -13.64
C GLU A 817 33.15 16.96 -14.84
N LEU A 818 32.56 15.79 -14.59
CA LEU A 818 32.16 14.81 -15.61
C LEU A 818 30.64 14.78 -15.83
N ALA A 819 29.85 14.98 -14.78
CA ALA A 819 28.39 14.85 -14.82
C ALA A 819 27.64 15.92 -14.02
N ASP A 820 26.41 16.20 -14.46
CA ASP A 820 25.50 17.08 -13.77
C ASP A 820 25.00 16.42 -12.47
N VAL A 821 24.72 15.10 -12.51
CA VAL A 821 24.26 14.31 -11.34
C VAL A 821 25.14 13.08 -11.15
N ALA A 822 25.65 12.85 -9.94
CA ALA A 822 26.23 11.56 -9.57
C ALA A 822 25.29 10.75 -8.66
N ILE A 823 25.04 9.50 -9.02
CA ILE A 823 24.29 8.55 -8.20
C ILE A 823 25.31 7.67 -7.49
N ILE A 824 25.46 7.83 -6.18
CA ILE A 824 26.42 7.08 -5.36
C ILE A 824 25.67 5.94 -4.69
N ASP A 825 25.90 4.72 -5.15
CA ASP A 825 25.16 3.52 -4.74
C ASP A 825 26.04 2.62 -3.87
N ALA A 826 25.44 1.98 -2.87
CA ALA A 826 26.12 1.17 -1.85
C ALA A 826 27.16 1.95 -1.04
N ALA A 827 26.90 3.23 -0.76
CA ALA A 827 27.87 4.16 -0.18
C ALA A 827 28.13 3.95 1.32
N ALA A 828 27.37 3.08 2.01
CA ALA A 828 27.34 3.03 3.48
C ALA A 828 28.72 2.83 4.13
N HIS A 829 29.60 2.05 3.47
CA HIS A 829 30.88 1.61 4.02
C HIS A 829 32.11 2.08 3.25
N ILE A 830 31.97 3.02 2.31
CA ILE A 830 33.14 3.50 1.55
C ILE A 830 34.14 4.24 2.43
N ALA A 831 35.40 4.22 2.03
CA ALA A 831 36.41 5.05 2.66
C ALA A 831 36.03 6.53 2.52
N PRO A 832 36.16 7.36 3.58
CA PRO A 832 35.68 8.74 3.51
C PRO A 832 36.29 9.59 2.39
N ILE A 833 37.52 9.26 1.99
CA ILE A 833 38.28 9.95 0.95
C ILE A 833 37.81 9.62 -0.47
N GLU A 834 37.24 8.43 -0.69
CA GLU A 834 36.69 8.02 -1.99
C GLU A 834 35.51 8.91 -2.36
N LEU A 835 34.69 9.29 -1.37
CA LEU A 835 33.58 10.22 -1.59
C LEU A 835 34.08 11.55 -2.18
N LEU A 836 35.19 12.10 -1.68
CA LEU A 836 35.71 13.40 -2.15
C LEU A 836 36.07 13.36 -3.64
N SER A 837 36.65 12.25 -4.10
CA SER A 837 37.00 12.04 -5.52
C SER A 837 35.73 12.02 -6.40
N VAL A 838 34.64 11.42 -5.90
CA VAL A 838 33.34 11.41 -6.58
C VAL A 838 32.71 12.80 -6.62
N LEU A 839 32.67 13.51 -5.49
CA LEU A 839 32.08 14.84 -5.39
C LEU A 839 32.78 15.86 -6.29
N ARG A 840 34.09 15.71 -6.50
CA ARG A 840 34.84 16.58 -7.41
C ARG A 840 34.36 16.48 -8.86
N ARG A 841 33.78 15.35 -9.26
CA ARG A 841 33.37 15.05 -10.64
C ARG A 841 31.90 15.29 -10.95
N ALA A 842 31.12 15.79 -9.97
CA ALA A 842 29.71 16.06 -10.16
C ALA A 842 29.25 17.37 -9.49
N ARG A 843 28.21 17.99 -10.06
CA ARG A 843 27.58 19.20 -9.49
C ARG A 843 26.57 18.87 -8.39
N GLN A 844 25.91 17.73 -8.52
CA GLN A 844 24.81 17.28 -7.69
C GLN A 844 24.99 15.80 -7.37
N VAL A 845 24.49 15.36 -6.22
CA VAL A 845 24.56 13.95 -5.82
C VAL A 845 23.25 13.39 -5.33
N VAL A 846 23.03 12.12 -5.63
CA VAL A 846 22.00 11.28 -5.04
C VAL A 846 22.72 10.14 -4.35
N VAL A 847 22.67 10.08 -3.03
CA VAL A 847 23.35 9.05 -2.24
C VAL A 847 22.34 8.00 -1.81
N LEU A 848 22.56 6.75 -2.17
CA LEU A 848 21.76 5.61 -1.75
C LEU A 848 22.54 4.83 -0.69
N ALA A 849 21.98 4.77 0.51
CA ALA A 849 22.51 3.94 1.59
C ALA A 849 21.43 3.70 2.65
N HIS A 850 21.65 2.70 3.50
CA HIS A 850 20.86 2.51 4.70
C HIS A 850 21.37 3.43 5.82
N GLY A 851 20.58 4.45 6.18
CA GLY A 851 20.99 5.53 7.07
C GLY A 851 21.44 5.07 8.46
N SER A 852 20.84 4.00 8.99
CA SER A 852 21.13 3.48 10.33
C SER A 852 22.46 2.74 10.42
N THR A 853 22.98 2.20 9.32
CA THR A 853 24.19 1.38 9.28
C THR A 853 25.38 2.04 8.59
N ILE A 854 25.24 3.29 8.11
CA ILE A 854 26.37 4.03 7.53
C ILE A 854 27.54 4.01 8.51
N THR A 855 28.72 3.67 8.02
CA THR A 855 29.97 3.67 8.79
C THR A 855 30.92 4.75 8.32
N SER A 856 30.82 5.18 7.05
CA SER A 856 31.63 6.24 6.47
C SER A 856 31.28 7.62 7.02
N ASP A 857 32.24 8.27 7.68
CA ASP A 857 32.03 9.61 8.29
C ASP A 857 31.70 10.69 7.26
N SER A 858 32.31 10.64 6.07
CA SER A 858 32.03 11.64 5.04
C SER A 858 30.64 11.46 4.45
N VAL A 859 30.15 10.21 4.34
CA VAL A 859 28.78 9.92 3.91
C VAL A 859 27.78 10.31 4.99
N LYS A 860 28.03 10.03 6.27
CA LYS A 860 27.19 10.50 7.39
C LYS A 860 27.06 12.02 7.40
N LEU A 861 28.20 12.71 7.23
CA LEU A 861 28.23 14.16 7.16
C LEU A 861 27.42 14.67 5.96
N LEU A 862 27.67 14.13 4.76
CA LEU A 862 26.95 14.54 3.56
C LEU A 862 25.45 14.28 3.70
N ALA A 863 25.04 13.10 4.16
CA ALA A 863 23.64 12.75 4.40
C ALA A 863 22.96 13.75 5.37
N SER A 864 23.67 14.22 6.40
CA SER A 864 23.14 15.23 7.34
C SER A 864 22.91 16.62 6.72
N LEU A 865 23.50 16.88 5.55
CA LEU A 865 23.38 18.15 4.82
C LEU A 865 22.32 18.09 3.70
N LEU A 866 21.86 16.90 3.33
CA LEU A 866 20.93 16.69 2.23
C LEU A 866 19.50 16.44 2.73
N PRO A 867 18.47 16.81 1.96
CA PRO A 867 17.11 16.33 2.17
C PRO A 867 17.07 14.79 2.11
N ARG A 868 16.35 14.18 3.07
CA ARG A 868 16.17 12.72 3.17
C ARG A 868 14.86 12.31 2.52
N VAL A 869 14.91 11.27 1.68
CA VAL A 869 13.74 10.58 1.14
C VAL A 869 13.82 9.13 1.61
N GLU A 870 12.84 8.69 2.38
CA GLU A 870 12.75 7.30 2.85
C GLU A 870 12.01 6.45 1.82
N ILE A 871 12.62 5.33 1.45
CA ILE A 871 12.07 4.38 0.48
C ILE A 871 11.53 3.17 1.22
N ALA A 872 10.29 2.78 0.91
CA ALA A 872 9.71 1.57 1.46
C ALA A 872 10.34 0.34 0.78
N GLY A 873 10.94 -0.56 1.58
CA GLY A 873 11.49 -1.81 1.06
C GLY A 873 10.39 -2.76 0.57
N ARG A 874 10.68 -3.50 -0.52
CA ARG A 874 9.84 -4.63 -0.93
C ARG A 874 9.95 -5.79 0.07
N PRO A 875 8.86 -6.55 0.31
CA PRO A 875 8.87 -7.64 1.26
C PRO A 875 9.81 -8.79 0.82
N GLY A 876 10.41 -9.47 1.81
CA GLY A 876 11.35 -10.56 1.64
C GLY A 876 10.94 -11.83 2.38
N ARG A 877 11.60 -12.95 2.07
CA ARG A 877 11.35 -14.24 2.74
C ARG A 877 12.22 -14.43 3.99
N ARG A 878 12.75 -13.35 4.55
CA ARG A 878 13.70 -13.39 5.67
C ARG A 878 13.05 -14.08 6.86
N ALA A 879 13.83 -14.84 7.63
CA ALA A 879 13.36 -15.41 8.87
C ALA A 879 12.88 -14.29 9.84
N PRO A 880 11.63 -14.33 10.35
CA PRO A 880 11.12 -13.29 11.25
C PRO A 880 11.98 -13.04 12.50
N ARG A 881 12.68 -14.06 12.99
CA ARG A 881 13.62 -13.92 14.12
C ARG A 881 14.83 -13.06 13.79
N VAL A 882 15.32 -13.12 12.54
CA VAL A 882 16.39 -12.23 12.07
C VAL A 882 15.85 -10.81 11.98
N ALA A 883 14.63 -10.62 11.48
CA ALA A 883 13.98 -9.31 11.46
C ALA A 883 13.83 -8.71 12.88
N ALA A 884 13.38 -9.52 13.85
CA ALA A 884 13.31 -9.11 15.26
C ALA A 884 14.68 -8.71 15.82
N PHE A 885 15.72 -9.53 15.59
CA PHE A 885 17.08 -9.22 16.05
C PHE A 885 17.59 -7.90 15.45
N LEU A 886 17.42 -7.69 14.14
CA LEU A 886 17.83 -6.46 13.46
C LEU A 886 17.12 -5.24 14.06
N LYS A 887 15.80 -5.31 14.27
CA LYS A 887 15.01 -4.23 14.86
C LYS A 887 15.46 -3.89 16.29
N GLU A 888 15.69 -4.91 17.11
CA GLU A 888 16.13 -4.75 18.51
C GLU A 888 17.51 -4.08 18.62
N HIS A 889 18.43 -4.38 17.69
CA HIS A 889 19.80 -3.88 17.70
C HIS A 889 20.00 -2.61 16.85
N GLY A 890 18.91 -1.89 16.55
CA GLY A 890 18.97 -0.54 15.97
C GLY A 890 19.18 -0.50 14.44
N TYR A 891 18.87 -1.57 13.71
CA TYR A 891 18.92 -1.56 12.25
C TYR A 891 17.86 -0.62 11.64
N GLY A 892 16.76 -0.33 12.34
CA GLY A 892 15.68 0.54 11.85
C GLY A 892 14.38 -0.23 11.65
N ASP A 893 13.50 0.29 10.79
CA ASP A 893 12.24 -0.38 10.50
C ASP A 893 12.47 -1.60 9.61
N VAL A 894 12.04 -2.77 10.09
CA VAL A 894 12.20 -4.06 9.42
C VAL A 894 10.85 -4.74 9.40
N SER A 895 10.34 -5.01 8.19
CA SER A 895 9.04 -5.66 8.04
C SER A 895 9.06 -7.12 8.50
N PHE A 896 7.95 -7.54 9.10
CA PHE A 896 7.68 -8.93 9.45
C PHE A 896 6.83 -9.57 8.36
N ASP A 897 7.47 -9.93 7.26
CA ASP A 897 6.76 -10.40 6.08
C ASP A 897 6.12 -11.78 6.28
N ILE A 898 4.86 -11.90 5.85
CA ILE A 898 4.05 -13.11 6.03
C ILE A 898 4.33 -14.07 4.88
N ALA A 899 5.45 -14.79 4.93
CA ALA A 899 5.75 -15.84 3.95
C ALA A 899 5.01 -17.16 4.25
N THR A 900 4.64 -17.90 3.19
CA THR A 900 4.13 -19.28 3.32
C THR A 900 5.19 -20.17 3.98
N GLU A 901 4.78 -21.22 4.68
CA GLU A 901 5.74 -22.06 5.43
C GLU A 901 6.85 -22.64 4.53
N ALA A 902 6.54 -22.99 3.28
CA ALA A 902 7.53 -23.50 2.33
C ALA A 902 8.50 -22.42 1.82
N ALA A 903 8.03 -21.17 1.70
CA ALA A 903 8.84 -20.05 1.20
C ALA A 903 9.65 -19.38 2.30
N ARG A 904 9.17 -19.41 3.55
CA ARG A 904 9.80 -18.79 4.71
C ARG A 904 11.25 -19.25 4.88
N GLY A 905 12.12 -18.28 5.14
CA GLY A 905 13.51 -18.53 5.43
C GLY A 905 13.75 -18.97 6.87
N ASN A 906 14.88 -19.64 7.08
CA ASN A 906 15.31 -20.14 8.36
C ASN A 906 16.62 -19.48 8.79
N VAL A 907 16.87 -19.50 10.11
CA VAL A 907 18.18 -19.16 10.66
C VAL A 907 18.78 -20.38 11.35
N SER A 908 20.07 -20.64 11.13
CA SER A 908 20.78 -21.75 11.76
C SER A 908 22.14 -21.32 12.31
N TYR A 909 22.60 -22.04 13.34
CA TYR A 909 23.92 -21.85 13.95
C TYR A 909 24.69 -23.17 13.91
N THR A 910 25.93 -23.12 13.43
CA THR A 910 26.85 -24.25 13.38
C THR A 910 28.14 -23.89 14.13
N GLY A 911 28.26 -24.38 15.37
CA GLY A 911 29.51 -24.32 16.12
C GLY A 911 30.46 -25.44 15.70
N VAL A 912 31.72 -25.10 15.43
CA VAL A 912 32.79 -26.06 15.13
C VAL A 912 33.90 -26.00 16.18
N ASP A 913 34.53 -27.14 16.49
CA ASP A 913 35.72 -27.17 17.36
C ASP A 913 36.97 -26.86 16.54
N GLY A 914 37.19 -25.57 16.27
CA GLY A 914 38.29 -25.08 15.44
C GLY A 914 39.46 -24.56 16.27
N VAL A 915 40.67 -25.04 15.96
CA VAL A 915 41.94 -24.47 16.44
C VAL A 915 42.87 -24.22 15.27
N GLY A 916 43.76 -23.24 15.40
CA GLY A 916 44.71 -22.93 14.35
C GLY A 916 46.03 -22.33 14.82
N VAL A 917 46.94 -22.17 13.87
CA VAL A 917 48.24 -21.52 14.08
C VAL A 917 48.06 -20.02 13.83
N PRO A 918 48.53 -19.16 14.76
CA PRO A 918 48.46 -17.72 14.56
C PRO A 918 49.22 -17.26 13.32
N VAL A 919 48.66 -16.28 12.62
CA VAL A 919 49.38 -15.57 11.55
C VAL A 919 50.54 -14.79 12.19
N LEU A 920 51.74 -14.89 11.62
CA LEU A 920 52.96 -14.31 12.21
C LEU A 920 52.90 -12.79 12.41
N THR A 921 52.19 -12.08 11.53
CA THR A 921 52.06 -10.62 11.55
C THR A 921 51.04 -10.13 12.57
N SER A 922 49.84 -10.73 12.60
CA SER A 922 48.75 -10.33 13.49
C SER A 922 48.76 -11.03 14.85
N GLY A 923 49.37 -12.21 14.94
CA GLY A 923 49.30 -13.07 16.12
C GLY A 923 47.92 -13.70 16.33
N LEU A 924 46.99 -13.56 15.37
CA LEU A 924 45.62 -14.05 15.44
C LEU A 924 45.45 -15.34 14.62
N VAL A 925 44.51 -16.20 15.03
CA VAL A 925 44.06 -17.31 14.19
C VAL A 925 42.87 -16.82 13.38
N GLU A 926 43.15 -16.27 12.20
CA GLU A 926 42.14 -15.62 11.35
C GLU A 926 41.45 -16.58 10.36
N SER A 927 41.80 -17.87 10.39
CA SER A 927 41.13 -18.91 9.61
C SER A 927 41.50 -20.29 10.15
N ASN A 928 40.50 -21.17 10.25
CA ASN A 928 40.67 -22.57 10.65
C ASN A 928 40.10 -23.52 9.58
N GLN A 929 40.54 -24.79 9.57
CA GLN A 929 40.13 -25.74 8.53
C GLN A 929 38.73 -26.29 8.80
N GLN A 930 38.38 -26.51 10.06
CA GLN A 930 37.10 -27.10 10.48
C GLN A 930 35.91 -26.24 10.04
N GLU A 931 36.04 -24.92 10.14
CA GLU A 931 35.03 -23.98 9.67
C GLU A 931 34.93 -23.95 8.13
N ILE A 932 36.07 -23.98 7.42
CA ILE A 932 36.08 -24.11 5.94
C ILE A 932 35.36 -25.38 5.53
N ASP A 933 35.64 -26.51 6.17
CA ASP A 933 35.02 -27.79 5.87
C ASP A 933 33.51 -27.76 6.12
N ALA A 934 33.07 -27.12 7.22
CA ALA A 934 31.65 -26.93 7.52
C ALA A 934 30.94 -26.09 6.45
N VAL A 935 31.53 -24.97 6.02
CA VAL A 935 30.99 -24.14 4.94
C VAL A 935 30.91 -24.92 3.63
N VAL A 936 31.96 -25.67 3.27
CA VAL A 936 31.97 -26.52 2.06
C VAL A 936 30.85 -27.56 2.12
N GLU A 937 30.64 -28.21 3.26
CA GLU A 937 29.59 -29.21 3.41
C GLU A 937 28.18 -28.58 3.35
N MET A 938 28.00 -27.38 3.88
CA MET A 938 26.75 -26.61 3.72
C MET A 938 26.47 -26.29 2.26
N LEU A 939 27.48 -25.84 1.50
CA LEU A 939 27.35 -25.59 0.06
C LEU A 939 27.00 -26.86 -0.70
N ARG A 940 27.61 -28.01 -0.35
CA ARG A 940 27.28 -29.30 -0.98
C ARG A 940 25.85 -29.73 -0.71
N ARG A 941 25.38 -29.61 0.54
CA ARG A 941 23.98 -29.89 0.91
C ARG A 941 23.01 -29.00 0.13
N ARG A 942 23.31 -27.71 0.00
CA ARG A 942 22.50 -26.76 -0.78
C ARG A 942 22.51 -27.11 -2.27
N ALA A 943 23.68 -27.39 -2.85
CA ALA A 943 23.80 -27.82 -4.24
C ALA A 943 23.01 -29.10 -4.53
N ALA A 944 23.05 -30.08 -3.62
CA ALA A 944 22.28 -31.33 -3.73
C ALA A 944 20.76 -31.12 -3.61
N GLY A 945 20.33 -30.02 -2.99
CA GLY A 945 18.92 -29.62 -2.90
C GLY A 945 18.32 -29.09 -4.21
N PHE A 946 19.15 -28.76 -5.20
CA PHE A 946 18.70 -28.26 -6.50
C PHE A 946 18.83 -29.31 -7.60
N THR A 947 17.73 -29.55 -8.32
CA THR A 947 17.80 -30.23 -9.63
C THR A 947 18.30 -29.27 -10.71
N ILE A 948 17.76 -28.05 -10.71
CA ILE A 948 18.20 -26.92 -11.55
C ILE A 948 18.22 -25.71 -10.63
N VAL A 949 19.34 -24.99 -10.61
CA VAL A 949 19.48 -23.78 -9.80
C VAL A 949 18.80 -22.63 -10.54
N PRO A 950 17.83 -21.94 -9.92
CA PRO A 950 17.21 -20.76 -10.52
C PRO A 950 18.23 -19.67 -10.83
N ALA A 951 18.05 -18.94 -11.94
CA ALA A 951 18.94 -17.83 -12.30
C ALA A 951 18.94 -16.69 -11.25
N SER A 952 17.82 -16.53 -10.52
CA SER A 952 17.67 -15.57 -9.43
C SER A 952 18.26 -16.04 -8.10
N TYR A 953 18.64 -17.33 -7.98
CA TYR A 953 19.24 -17.85 -6.77
C TYR A 953 20.68 -17.37 -6.64
N LEU A 954 20.98 -16.74 -5.50
CA LEU A 954 22.32 -16.32 -5.14
C LEU A 954 22.59 -16.64 -3.67
N LEU A 955 23.77 -17.21 -3.41
CA LEU A 955 24.26 -17.47 -2.06
C LEU A 955 25.50 -16.64 -1.81
N THR A 956 25.52 -15.91 -0.70
CA THR A 956 26.65 -15.06 -0.32
C THR A 956 27.29 -15.54 0.97
N ILE A 957 28.60 -15.72 0.94
CA ILE A 957 29.40 -16.04 2.11
C ILE A 957 30.06 -14.75 2.58
N VAL A 958 29.66 -14.25 3.74
CA VAL A 958 30.26 -13.09 4.38
C VAL A 958 31.35 -13.58 5.31
N THR A 959 32.56 -13.05 5.13
CA THR A 959 33.74 -13.41 5.92
C THR A 959 34.24 -12.19 6.70
N LEU A 960 34.64 -12.40 7.95
CA LEU A 960 35.09 -11.30 8.84
C LEU A 960 36.58 -10.97 8.69
N SER A 961 37.37 -11.80 8.00
CA SER A 961 38.79 -11.54 7.72
C SER A 961 39.13 -11.86 6.27
N GLY A 962 39.92 -10.99 5.65
CA GLY A 962 40.47 -11.21 4.31
C GLY A 962 41.30 -12.50 4.22
N THR A 963 42.01 -12.88 5.28
CA THR A 963 42.77 -14.13 5.34
C THR A 963 41.85 -15.35 5.21
N HIS A 964 40.71 -15.33 5.90
CA HIS A 964 39.70 -16.38 5.81
C HIS A 964 39.10 -16.46 4.40
N ARG A 965 38.72 -15.31 3.84
CA ARG A 965 38.19 -15.18 2.47
C ARG A 965 39.09 -15.84 1.44
N THR A 966 40.39 -15.53 1.46
CA THR A 966 41.36 -16.09 0.51
C THR A 966 41.50 -17.60 0.66
N ARG A 967 41.60 -18.10 1.92
CA ARG A 967 41.73 -19.55 2.18
C ARG A 967 40.48 -20.33 1.77
N LEU A 968 39.29 -19.82 2.10
CA LEU A 968 38.02 -20.42 1.70
C LEU A 968 37.88 -20.44 0.16
N GLY A 969 38.19 -19.33 -0.51
CA GLY A 969 38.17 -19.25 -1.97
C GLY A 969 39.11 -20.26 -2.65
N ALA A 970 40.31 -20.45 -2.10
CA ALA A 970 41.26 -21.44 -2.59
C ALA A 970 40.72 -22.87 -2.43
N GLU A 971 40.10 -23.19 -1.29
CA GLU A 971 39.54 -24.52 -1.05
C GLU A 971 38.31 -24.80 -1.92
N LEU A 972 37.45 -23.80 -2.15
CA LEU A 972 36.33 -23.93 -3.07
C LEU A 972 36.80 -24.15 -4.51
N LYS A 973 37.88 -23.46 -4.94
CA LYS A 973 38.50 -23.69 -6.26
C LYS A 973 39.07 -25.12 -6.37
N ASN A 974 39.71 -25.62 -5.32
CA ASN A 974 40.19 -27.01 -5.26
C ASN A 974 39.05 -28.01 -5.33
N CYS A 975 37.93 -27.76 -4.65
CA CYS A 975 36.73 -28.59 -4.71
C CYS A 975 36.09 -28.59 -6.10
N ALA A 976 35.96 -27.41 -6.73
CA ALA A 976 35.41 -27.27 -8.07
C ALA A 976 36.23 -28.01 -9.14
N ALA A 977 37.57 -28.08 -8.96
CA ALA A 977 38.44 -28.85 -9.84
C ALA A 977 38.22 -30.37 -9.73
N LYS A 978 37.73 -30.86 -8.58
CA LYS A 978 37.45 -32.28 -8.32
C LYS A 978 36.03 -32.67 -8.69
N ASP A 979 35.07 -31.74 -8.59
CA ASP A 979 33.65 -31.95 -8.90
C ASP A 979 33.10 -30.83 -9.80
N ALA A 980 32.86 -31.17 -11.06
CA ALA A 980 32.36 -30.24 -12.07
C ALA A 980 30.91 -29.77 -11.81
N ALA A 981 30.06 -30.59 -11.18
CA ALA A 981 28.69 -30.20 -10.86
C ALA A 981 28.68 -29.16 -9.73
N PHE A 982 29.50 -29.39 -8.70
CA PHE A 982 29.75 -28.40 -7.66
C PHE A 982 30.35 -27.11 -8.22
N GLY A 983 31.33 -27.22 -9.14
CA GLY A 983 31.91 -26.07 -9.83
C GLY A 983 30.86 -25.20 -10.56
N LYS A 984 29.85 -25.81 -11.19
CA LYS A 984 28.73 -25.07 -11.80
C LYS A 984 27.85 -24.38 -10.76
N PHE A 985 27.57 -25.04 -9.63
CA PHE A 985 26.82 -24.43 -8.53
C PHE A 985 27.52 -23.19 -7.98
N LEU A 986 28.85 -23.20 -7.88
CA LEU A 986 29.63 -22.05 -7.39
C LEU A 986 29.49 -20.80 -8.27
N HIS A 987 28.97 -20.88 -9.50
CA HIS A 987 28.61 -19.68 -10.28
C HIS A 987 27.50 -18.84 -9.60
N HIS A 988 26.70 -19.46 -8.73
CA HIS A 988 25.66 -18.82 -7.90
C HIS A 988 26.18 -18.40 -6.51
N VAL A 989 27.46 -18.63 -6.21
CA VAL A 989 28.05 -18.31 -4.91
C VAL A 989 28.93 -17.07 -5.03
N ARG A 990 28.86 -16.19 -4.03
CA ARG A 990 29.76 -15.04 -3.84
C ARG A 990 30.43 -15.14 -2.49
N ILE A 991 31.68 -14.68 -2.39
CA ILE A 991 32.42 -14.59 -1.13
C ILE A 991 32.84 -13.13 -0.99
N ILE A 992 32.39 -12.48 0.07
CA ILE A 992 32.59 -11.04 0.29
C ILE A 992 33.10 -10.75 1.69
N GLY A 993 33.70 -9.56 1.86
CA GLY A 993 34.04 -8.99 3.16
C GLY A 993 32.87 -8.25 3.81
N LEU A 994 33.08 -7.75 5.03
CA LEU A 994 32.11 -6.91 5.74
C LEU A 994 31.94 -5.52 5.13
N ASP A 995 32.95 -5.02 4.43
CA ASP A 995 32.96 -3.76 3.70
C ASP A 995 32.08 -3.78 2.44
N GLU A 996 31.85 -4.97 1.87
CA GLU A 996 31.13 -5.18 0.61
C GLU A 996 29.62 -5.48 0.79
N VAL A 997 29.11 -5.59 2.03
CA VAL A 997 27.73 -6.03 2.31
C VAL A 997 26.65 -5.05 1.87
N ALA A 998 26.93 -3.74 1.94
CA ALA A 998 25.98 -2.66 1.71
C ALA A 998 25.58 -2.43 0.23
N GLY A 999 25.90 -3.35 -0.66
CA GLY A 999 25.31 -3.39 -2.01
C GLY A 999 25.21 -4.81 -2.56
N ALA A 1000 25.45 -5.80 -1.70
CA ALA A 1000 25.26 -7.19 -2.04
C ALA A 1000 23.77 -7.51 -2.02
N GLN A 1001 23.34 -8.42 -2.89
CA GLN A 1001 22.03 -9.06 -2.82
C GLN A 1001 22.27 -10.53 -2.53
N SER A 1002 21.40 -11.17 -1.75
CA SER A 1002 21.51 -12.62 -1.57
C SER A 1002 20.15 -13.24 -1.31
N THR A 1003 19.92 -14.43 -1.85
CA THR A 1003 18.82 -15.27 -1.38
C THR A 1003 19.20 -15.87 -0.04
N ASP A 1004 20.41 -16.43 0.06
CA ASP A 1004 20.86 -17.13 1.25
C ASP A 1004 22.25 -16.68 1.66
N VAL A 1005 22.45 -16.45 2.96
CA VAL A 1005 23.72 -15.96 3.49
C VAL A 1005 24.35 -16.98 4.42
N ILE A 1006 25.66 -17.13 4.31
CA ILE A 1006 26.50 -17.81 5.30
C ILE A 1006 27.43 -16.76 5.91
N ILE A 1007 27.30 -16.46 7.19
CA ILE A 1007 28.28 -15.65 7.93
C ILE A 1007 29.30 -16.62 8.53
N SER A 1008 30.53 -16.57 8.03
CA SER A 1008 31.66 -17.37 8.51
C SER A 1008 32.64 -16.47 9.25
N LEU A 1009 32.76 -16.67 10.56
CA LEU A 1009 33.57 -15.79 11.42
C LEU A 1009 35.07 -15.92 11.16
N GLY A 1010 35.56 -17.12 10.82
CA GLY A 1010 36.95 -17.42 10.49
C GLY A 1010 37.91 -17.46 11.69
N PHE A 1011 37.67 -16.62 12.70
CA PHE A 1011 38.48 -16.54 13.91
C PHE A 1011 38.34 -17.79 14.79
N ALA A 1012 39.45 -18.24 15.37
CA ALA A 1012 39.46 -19.45 16.20
C ALA A 1012 40.43 -19.35 17.39
N LYS A 1013 40.36 -20.34 18.27
CA LYS A 1013 41.29 -20.48 19.40
C LYS A 1013 42.67 -20.88 18.90
N THR A 1014 43.71 -20.41 19.60
CA THR A 1014 45.07 -20.90 19.42
C THR A 1014 45.16 -22.38 19.82
N SER A 1015 46.25 -23.06 19.45
CA SER A 1015 46.54 -24.42 19.92
C SER A 1015 46.58 -24.55 21.46
N HIS A 1016 46.71 -23.44 22.19
CA HIS A 1016 46.65 -23.38 23.65
C HIS A 1016 45.24 -23.11 24.20
N GLY A 1017 44.20 -23.11 23.35
CA GLY A 1017 42.80 -22.91 23.74
C GLY A 1017 42.39 -21.47 24.00
N ARG A 1018 43.28 -20.49 23.77
CA ARG A 1018 42.97 -19.07 23.99
C ARG A 1018 42.45 -18.40 22.71
N LEU A 1019 41.32 -17.70 22.81
CA LEU A 1019 40.81 -16.77 21.80
C LEU A 1019 41.39 -15.38 22.04
N LEU A 1020 41.98 -14.79 21.00
CA LEU A 1020 42.37 -13.38 21.00
C LEU A 1020 41.19 -12.58 20.44
N GLN A 1021 40.57 -11.75 21.29
CA GLN A 1021 39.36 -10.98 20.96
C GLN A 1021 39.73 -9.71 20.19
N GLN A 1022 40.30 -9.92 19.00
CA GLN A 1022 40.56 -8.89 18.01
C GLN A 1022 39.95 -9.34 16.68
N PHE A 1023 39.06 -8.54 16.12
CA PHE A 1023 38.13 -8.97 15.06
C PHE A 1023 38.22 -8.14 13.78
N GLY A 1024 39.37 -7.50 13.53
CA GLY A 1024 39.63 -6.77 12.29
C GLY A 1024 38.65 -5.61 12.08
N ASP A 1025 37.96 -5.59 10.94
CA ASP A 1025 37.07 -4.50 10.51
C ASP A 1025 35.94 -4.20 11.50
N LEU A 1026 35.56 -5.17 12.33
CA LEU A 1026 34.56 -4.97 13.38
C LEU A 1026 35.01 -4.01 14.49
N GLU A 1027 36.32 -3.82 14.69
CA GLU A 1027 36.83 -2.94 15.74
C GLU A 1027 36.69 -1.45 15.44
N GLY A 1028 36.39 -1.09 14.19
CA GLY A 1028 36.11 0.31 13.82
C GLY A 1028 34.82 0.84 14.47
N GLU A 1029 34.68 2.17 14.54
CA GLU A 1029 33.48 2.82 15.09
C GLU A 1029 32.17 2.41 14.39
N GLY A 1030 32.25 1.91 13.15
CA GLY A 1030 31.12 1.43 12.36
C GLY A 1030 30.90 -0.09 12.35
N GLY A 1031 31.73 -0.89 13.04
CA GLY A 1031 31.71 -2.36 12.89
C GLY A 1031 30.37 -3.02 13.21
N ALA A 1032 29.58 -2.44 14.12
CA ALA A 1032 28.23 -2.93 14.41
C ALA A 1032 27.29 -2.81 13.20
N GLY A 1033 27.35 -1.69 12.46
CA GLY A 1033 26.53 -1.46 11.27
C GLY A 1033 26.81 -2.47 10.16
N MET A 1034 28.08 -2.74 9.87
CA MET A 1034 28.51 -3.76 8.90
C MET A 1034 28.00 -5.16 9.27
N LEU A 1035 28.02 -5.52 10.55
CA LEU A 1035 27.51 -6.81 11.01
C LEU A 1035 25.99 -6.91 10.86
N LEU A 1036 25.26 -5.83 11.15
CA LEU A 1036 23.81 -5.80 10.94
C LEU A 1036 23.47 -5.89 9.44
N ASP A 1037 24.17 -5.17 8.56
CA ASP A 1037 24.00 -5.28 7.11
C ASP A 1037 24.31 -6.70 6.62
N ALA A 1038 25.34 -7.36 7.16
CA ALA A 1038 25.66 -8.76 6.86
C ALA A 1038 24.50 -9.71 7.22
N MET A 1039 23.81 -9.48 8.34
CA MET A 1039 22.63 -10.26 8.74
C MET A 1039 21.40 -9.92 7.88
N ALA A 1040 21.20 -8.64 7.55
CA ALA A 1040 20.09 -8.14 6.75
C ALA A 1040 20.17 -8.58 5.28
N LEU A 1041 21.38 -8.85 4.78
CA LEU A 1041 21.64 -9.38 3.44
C LEU A 1041 20.85 -10.67 3.14
N ALA A 1042 20.50 -11.46 4.17
CA ALA A 1042 19.74 -12.69 4.01
C ALA A 1042 18.33 -12.44 3.45
N GLY A 1043 18.17 -12.75 2.16
CA GLY A 1043 16.89 -12.78 1.44
C GLY A 1043 15.85 -13.73 2.03
N ARG A 1044 16.36 -14.89 2.45
CA ARG A 1044 15.62 -16.05 2.93
C ARG A 1044 16.38 -16.69 4.09
N ASN A 1045 17.42 -17.48 3.82
CA ASN A 1045 18.11 -18.22 4.88
C ASN A 1045 19.37 -17.50 5.37
N LEU A 1046 19.62 -17.55 6.67
CA LEU A 1046 20.85 -17.09 7.32
C LEU A 1046 21.49 -18.25 8.08
N ASP A 1047 22.72 -18.60 7.71
CA ASP A 1047 23.52 -19.57 8.45
C ASP A 1047 24.71 -18.87 9.11
N ILE A 1048 24.95 -19.13 10.39
CA ILE A 1048 26.10 -18.59 11.13
C ILE A 1048 27.03 -19.75 11.48
N VAL A 1049 28.31 -19.64 11.11
CA VAL A 1049 29.34 -20.64 11.38
C VAL A 1049 30.43 -20.02 12.24
N SER A 1050 30.73 -20.65 13.38
CA SER A 1050 31.70 -20.13 14.35
C SER A 1050 32.58 -21.23 14.91
N ALA A 1051 33.88 -20.94 15.09
CA ALA A 1051 34.84 -21.81 15.78
C ALA A 1051 35.00 -21.54 17.29
N PHE A 1052 34.20 -20.62 17.84
CA PHE A 1052 34.17 -20.26 19.25
C PHE A 1052 32.73 -20.02 19.73
N THR A 1053 32.51 -20.06 21.04
CA THR A 1053 31.19 -19.84 21.64
C THR A 1053 31.10 -18.49 22.33
N SER A 1054 29.89 -18.10 22.75
CA SER A 1054 29.71 -16.89 23.57
C SER A 1054 30.53 -16.92 24.88
N ALA A 1055 30.80 -18.12 25.41
CA ALA A 1055 31.61 -18.32 26.62
C ALA A 1055 33.11 -18.05 26.41
N ASP A 1056 33.60 -18.10 25.17
CA ASP A 1056 34.99 -17.76 24.82
C ASP A 1056 35.21 -16.22 24.74
N LEU A 1057 34.12 -15.42 24.77
CA LEU A 1057 34.13 -13.96 24.67
C LEU A 1057 34.00 -13.29 26.05
N GLU A 1058 35.13 -12.80 26.57
CA GLU A 1058 35.19 -12.04 27.84
C GLU A 1058 34.68 -10.61 27.66
N GLU A 1059 33.52 -10.29 28.25
CA GLU A 1059 32.83 -8.99 28.10
C GLU A 1059 33.71 -7.78 28.47
N ASP A 1060 34.51 -7.88 29.52
CA ASP A 1060 35.40 -6.80 29.99
C ASP A 1060 36.49 -6.42 28.97
N ARG A 1061 36.76 -7.28 27.97
CA ARG A 1061 37.77 -7.06 26.92
C ARG A 1061 37.17 -6.53 25.62
N LEU A 1062 35.85 -6.46 25.50
CA LEU A 1062 35.13 -5.96 24.34
C LEU A 1062 34.76 -4.50 24.57
N HIS A 1063 35.52 -3.56 24.01
CA HIS A 1063 35.27 -2.13 24.20
C HIS A 1063 34.43 -1.51 23.08
N GLN A 1064 34.62 -1.95 21.84
CA GLN A 1064 34.02 -1.37 20.66
C GLN A 1064 32.60 -1.91 20.40
N PRO A 1065 31.71 -1.14 19.73
CA PRO A 1065 30.34 -1.58 19.45
C PRO A 1065 30.26 -2.86 18.60
N GLY A 1066 31.11 -3.00 17.58
CA GLY A 1066 31.10 -4.17 16.68
C GLY A 1066 31.37 -5.50 17.39
N PRO A 1067 32.45 -5.65 18.16
CA PRO A 1067 32.72 -6.87 18.92
C PRO A 1067 31.67 -7.16 20.01
N LYS A 1068 31.06 -6.13 20.60
CA LYS A 1068 29.94 -6.31 21.54
C LYS A 1068 28.71 -6.90 20.84
N LEU A 1069 28.34 -6.36 19.68
CA LEU A 1069 27.25 -6.90 18.87
C LEU A 1069 27.56 -8.31 18.37
N LEU A 1070 28.82 -8.62 18.01
CA LEU A 1070 29.24 -9.97 17.65
C LEU A 1070 28.95 -10.96 18.79
N ARG A 1071 29.27 -10.57 20.03
CA ARG A 1071 28.94 -11.40 21.20
C ARG A 1071 27.43 -11.60 21.36
N GLU A 1072 26.65 -10.54 21.26
CA GLU A 1072 25.17 -10.60 21.34
C GLU A 1072 24.57 -11.49 20.25
N MET A 1073 25.07 -11.37 19.01
CA MET A 1073 24.69 -12.22 17.89
C MET A 1073 25.01 -13.69 18.17
N VAL A 1074 26.19 -14.02 18.70
CA VAL A 1074 26.56 -15.41 19.03
C VAL A 1074 25.69 -15.96 20.17
N ILE A 1075 25.42 -15.17 21.22
CA ILE A 1075 24.48 -15.55 22.29
C ILE A 1075 23.09 -15.85 21.72
N TRP A 1076 22.60 -14.96 20.87
CA TRP A 1076 21.31 -15.12 20.20
C TRP A 1076 21.28 -16.37 19.30
N ALA A 1077 22.35 -16.61 18.53
CA ALA A 1077 22.47 -17.74 17.63
C ALA A 1077 22.51 -19.10 18.38
N GLU A 1078 23.18 -19.15 19.55
CA GLU A 1078 23.23 -20.32 20.42
C GLU A 1078 21.87 -20.67 21.05
N GLN A 1079 20.98 -19.70 21.20
CA GLN A 1079 19.67 -19.86 21.83
C GLN A 1079 18.52 -20.06 20.83
N LEU A 1080 18.81 -20.28 19.55
CA LEU A 1080 17.79 -20.48 18.51
C LEU A 1080 16.93 -21.72 18.80
N SER A 1081 15.67 -21.51 19.18
CA SER A 1081 14.70 -22.60 19.38
C SER A 1081 14.31 -23.28 18.06
N PRO A 1082 14.07 -24.60 18.02
CA PRO A 1082 13.62 -25.28 16.80
C PRO A 1082 12.15 -24.96 16.42
N GLU A 1083 11.35 -24.34 17.30
CA GLU A 1083 9.94 -24.05 16.99
C GLU A 1083 9.76 -22.89 15.98
N PRO A 1084 8.92 -23.04 14.94
CA PRO A 1084 8.74 -22.00 13.94
C PRO A 1084 8.01 -20.77 14.52
N PHE A 1085 8.56 -19.58 14.26
CA PHE A 1085 7.86 -18.32 14.55
C PHE A 1085 6.69 -18.16 13.57
N ARG A 1086 5.45 -18.36 14.03
CA ARG A 1086 4.24 -18.45 13.17
C ARG A 1086 3.33 -17.23 13.33
N PRO A 1087 2.73 -16.74 12.23
CA PRO A 1087 1.63 -15.78 12.29
C PRO A 1087 0.41 -16.38 12.99
N SER A 1088 -0.42 -15.53 13.58
CA SER A 1088 -1.67 -15.86 14.27
C SER A 1088 -2.90 -15.55 13.41
N GLU A 1089 -3.98 -16.29 13.65
CA GLU A 1089 -5.33 -15.89 13.26
C GLU A 1089 -5.88 -14.91 14.30
N HIS A 1090 -6.64 -13.91 13.85
CA HIS A 1090 -7.29 -12.95 14.73
C HIS A 1090 -8.81 -13.01 14.56
N ASP A 1091 -9.54 -12.44 15.52
CA ASP A 1091 -11.01 -12.54 15.55
C ASP A 1091 -11.65 -11.88 14.31
N PRO A 1092 -12.34 -12.67 13.44
CA PRO A 1092 -12.93 -12.18 12.20
C PRO A 1092 -14.10 -11.22 12.43
N SER A 1093 -14.78 -11.32 13.57
CA SER A 1093 -16.01 -10.58 13.87
C SER A 1093 -15.78 -9.09 14.16
N VAL A 1094 -14.52 -8.71 14.39
CA VAL A 1094 -14.16 -7.35 14.80
C VAL A 1094 -14.03 -6.38 13.61
N ARG A 1095 -13.81 -6.87 12.38
CA ARG A 1095 -13.49 -6.00 11.22
C ARG A 1095 -14.31 -6.23 9.95
N ASN A 1096 -14.67 -7.46 9.58
CA ASN A 1096 -15.35 -7.73 8.31
C ASN A 1096 -16.26 -8.97 8.38
N VAL A 1097 -17.56 -8.74 8.57
CA VAL A 1097 -18.53 -9.82 8.80
C VAL A 1097 -18.77 -10.66 7.55
N LEU A 1098 -18.70 -10.04 6.36
CA LEU A 1098 -18.80 -10.78 5.08
C LEU A 1098 -17.70 -11.83 4.95
N PHE A 1099 -16.47 -11.50 5.34
CA PHE A 1099 -15.33 -12.41 5.24
C PHE A 1099 -15.35 -13.48 6.33
N ALA A 1100 -15.95 -13.19 7.49
CA ALA A 1100 -16.25 -14.20 8.49
C ALA A 1100 -17.23 -15.25 7.94
N ASP A 1101 -18.33 -14.84 7.30
CA ASP A 1101 -19.29 -15.75 6.65
C ASP A 1101 -18.64 -16.54 5.51
N LEU A 1102 -17.85 -15.87 4.66
CA LEU A 1102 -17.10 -16.53 3.58
C LEU A 1102 -16.14 -17.59 4.16
N ALA A 1103 -15.43 -17.28 5.25
CA ALA A 1103 -14.53 -18.23 5.91
C ALA A 1103 -15.28 -19.46 6.42
N GLU A 1104 -16.44 -19.30 7.06
CA GLU A 1104 -17.28 -20.41 7.51
C GLU A 1104 -17.78 -21.28 6.35
N ARG A 1105 -18.20 -20.67 5.25
CA ARG A 1105 -18.62 -21.43 4.05
C ARG A 1105 -17.46 -22.21 3.43
N VAL A 1106 -16.26 -21.63 3.38
CA VAL A 1106 -15.06 -22.32 2.91
C VAL A 1106 -14.67 -23.47 3.85
N ARG A 1107 -14.78 -23.28 5.18
CA ARG A 1107 -14.61 -24.35 6.19
C ARG A 1107 -15.64 -25.46 5.99
N ALA A 1108 -16.89 -25.13 5.67
CA ALA A 1108 -17.95 -26.11 5.37
C ALA A 1108 -17.66 -26.96 4.12
N ARG A 1109 -16.80 -26.49 3.20
CA ARG A 1109 -16.27 -27.28 2.07
C ARG A 1109 -15.08 -28.18 2.45
N GLY A 1110 -14.70 -28.24 3.72
CA GLY A 1110 -13.63 -29.10 4.24
C GLY A 1110 -12.22 -28.51 4.10
N LEU A 1111 -12.10 -27.19 3.94
CA LEU A 1111 -10.82 -26.48 3.82
C LEU A 1111 -10.43 -25.81 5.14
N ASN A 1112 -9.12 -25.61 5.33
CA ASN A 1112 -8.59 -24.82 6.44
C ASN A 1112 -8.62 -23.34 6.07
N VAL A 1113 -9.11 -22.49 6.96
CA VAL A 1113 -9.19 -21.04 6.74
C VAL A 1113 -8.78 -20.31 8.01
N ALA A 1114 -7.94 -19.29 7.85
CA ALA A 1114 -7.67 -18.30 8.88
C ALA A 1114 -8.00 -16.89 8.36
N VAL A 1115 -8.56 -16.05 9.23
CA VAL A 1115 -8.96 -14.66 8.92
C VAL A 1115 -8.01 -13.67 9.62
N ASP A 1116 -7.79 -12.52 9.00
CA ASP A 1116 -6.88 -11.46 9.48
C ASP A 1116 -5.50 -12.04 9.89
N TYR A 1117 -4.95 -12.88 9.01
CA TYR A 1117 -3.78 -13.69 9.28
C TYR A 1117 -2.51 -12.84 9.20
N GLY A 1118 -1.72 -12.79 10.29
CA GLY A 1118 -0.48 -12.03 10.33
C GLY A 1118 0.13 -11.96 11.72
N PHE A 1119 1.10 -11.06 11.92
CA PHE A 1119 1.74 -10.82 13.22
C PHE A 1119 1.04 -9.69 13.99
N ASP A 1120 1.20 -9.66 15.31
CA ASP A 1120 0.59 -8.65 16.18
C ASP A 1120 1.17 -7.24 15.95
N ASP A 1121 2.48 -7.16 15.71
CA ASP A 1121 3.22 -5.90 15.63
C ASP A 1121 2.88 -5.03 14.42
N ASP A 1122 2.28 -5.60 13.36
CA ASP A 1122 1.88 -4.86 12.15
C ASP A 1122 0.48 -5.29 11.65
N PRO A 1123 -0.59 -4.64 12.15
CA PRO A 1123 -1.95 -4.89 11.70
C PRO A 1123 -2.23 -4.52 10.23
N SER A 1124 -1.37 -3.71 9.60
CA SER A 1124 -1.55 -3.25 8.22
C SER A 1124 -1.04 -4.26 7.19
N ALA A 1125 -0.06 -5.09 7.58
CA ALA A 1125 0.50 -6.16 6.77
C ALA A 1125 -0.33 -7.45 6.77
N ARG A 1126 -1.38 -7.55 7.60
CA ARG A 1126 -2.22 -8.75 7.72
C ARG A 1126 -2.93 -9.08 6.40
N ILE A 1127 -3.06 -10.39 6.15
CA ILE A 1127 -3.78 -10.92 4.99
C ILE A 1127 -5.23 -11.14 5.40
N PRO A 1128 -6.24 -10.58 4.69
CA PRO A 1128 -7.63 -10.67 5.09
C PRO A 1128 -8.12 -12.10 5.31
N LEU A 1129 -7.77 -13.02 4.40
CA LEU A 1129 -8.14 -14.43 4.52
C LEU A 1129 -7.09 -15.31 3.85
N VAL A 1130 -6.71 -16.41 4.50
CA VAL A 1130 -5.81 -17.43 3.94
C VAL A 1130 -6.47 -18.79 3.92
N VAL A 1131 -6.25 -19.56 2.85
CA VAL A 1131 -6.88 -20.87 2.63
C VAL A 1131 -5.83 -21.95 2.38
N GLY A 1132 -6.08 -23.13 2.95
CA GLY A 1132 -5.26 -24.32 2.82
C GLY A 1132 -6.11 -25.59 2.82
N VAL A 1133 -5.51 -26.72 2.48
CA VAL A 1133 -6.15 -28.03 2.57
C VAL A 1133 -5.81 -28.70 3.90
N PRO A 1134 -6.67 -29.59 4.44
CA PRO A 1134 -6.37 -30.31 5.68
C PRO A 1134 -5.02 -31.04 5.64
N GLY A 1135 -4.24 -30.89 6.70
CA GLY A 1135 -2.92 -31.51 6.83
C GLY A 1135 -1.80 -30.86 6.02
N LYS A 1136 -2.05 -29.75 5.32
CA LYS A 1136 -1.02 -28.94 4.63
C LYS A 1136 -1.02 -27.48 5.10
N PRO A 1137 0.10 -26.76 4.93
CA PRO A 1137 0.16 -25.32 5.19
C PRO A 1137 -0.81 -24.51 4.31
N PHE A 1138 -1.14 -23.30 4.75
CA PHE A 1138 -1.87 -22.34 3.92
C PHE A 1138 -1.07 -21.99 2.66
N ALA A 1139 -1.78 -21.84 1.53
CA ALA A 1139 -1.16 -21.61 0.22
C ALA A 1139 -1.82 -20.49 -0.60
N LEU A 1140 -3.09 -20.16 -0.29
CA LEU A 1140 -3.85 -19.13 -0.99
C LEU A 1140 -4.10 -17.94 -0.06
N ALA A 1141 -3.73 -16.75 -0.49
CA ALA A 1141 -4.09 -15.47 0.11
C ALA A 1141 -5.25 -14.86 -0.68
N VAL A 1142 -6.33 -14.49 0.02
CA VAL A 1142 -7.51 -13.85 -0.55
C VAL A 1142 -7.55 -12.41 -0.08
N LEU A 1143 -7.40 -11.49 -1.01
CA LEU A 1143 -7.50 -10.04 -0.80
C LEU A 1143 -8.93 -9.56 -1.03
N THR A 1144 -9.26 -8.40 -0.44
CA THR A 1144 -10.57 -7.76 -0.60
C THR A 1144 -10.46 -6.25 -0.51
N ASP A 1145 -11.53 -5.55 -0.89
CA ASP A 1145 -11.67 -4.09 -0.80
C ASP A 1145 -12.04 -3.64 0.62
N ASP A 1146 -11.26 -4.04 1.63
CA ASP A 1146 -11.43 -3.57 3.00
C ASP A 1146 -10.78 -2.19 3.24
N ALA A 1147 -10.83 -1.72 4.49
CA ALA A 1147 -10.21 -0.46 4.88
C ALA A 1147 -8.69 -0.44 4.64
N ASN A 1148 -7.99 -1.57 4.79
CA ASN A 1148 -6.55 -1.66 4.52
C ASN A 1148 -6.28 -1.51 3.02
N PHE A 1149 -7.11 -2.09 2.16
CA PHE A 1149 -7.03 -1.91 0.71
C PHE A 1149 -7.33 -0.46 0.31
N MET A 1150 -8.40 0.14 0.86
CA MET A 1150 -8.81 1.51 0.53
C MET A 1150 -7.89 2.59 1.11
N GLY A 1151 -7.17 2.29 2.19
CA GLY A 1151 -6.16 3.18 2.78
C GLY A 1151 -4.91 3.35 1.90
N VAL A 1152 -4.66 2.46 0.95
CA VAL A 1152 -3.55 2.58 -0.01
C VAL A 1152 -3.92 3.56 -1.12
N GLN A 1153 -3.26 4.72 -1.13
CA GLN A 1153 -3.55 5.82 -2.08
C GLN A 1153 -3.10 5.51 -3.51
N SER A 1154 -1.96 4.82 -3.69
CA SER A 1154 -1.47 4.40 -5.01
C SER A 1154 -2.34 3.25 -5.56
N THR A 1155 -2.95 3.46 -6.73
CA THR A 1155 -3.72 2.44 -7.45
C THR A 1155 -2.82 1.30 -7.90
N ARG A 1156 -1.59 1.61 -8.34
CA ARG A 1156 -0.56 0.60 -8.66
C ARG A 1156 -0.22 -0.26 -7.45
N LYS A 1157 0.09 0.35 -6.31
CA LYS A 1157 0.43 -0.40 -5.08
C LYS A 1157 -0.74 -1.27 -4.63
N ARG A 1158 -1.94 -0.72 -4.66
CA ARG A 1158 -3.18 -1.36 -4.21
C ARG A 1158 -3.61 -2.56 -5.06
N ASN A 1159 -3.59 -2.42 -6.39
CA ASN A 1159 -4.14 -3.44 -7.30
C ASN A 1159 -3.09 -4.35 -7.94
N ARG A 1160 -1.81 -3.99 -7.94
CA ARG A 1160 -0.74 -4.81 -8.56
C ARG A 1160 0.36 -5.18 -7.57
N LEU A 1161 1.11 -4.21 -7.04
CA LEU A 1161 2.33 -4.51 -6.27
C LEU A 1161 2.03 -5.36 -5.03
N ARG A 1162 0.95 -5.09 -4.29
CA ARG A 1162 0.56 -5.91 -3.12
C ARG A 1162 0.32 -7.38 -3.49
N MET A 1163 -0.21 -7.65 -4.68
CA MET A 1163 -0.43 -9.04 -5.14
C MET A 1163 0.90 -9.69 -5.51
N GLU A 1164 1.74 -8.98 -6.27
CA GLU A 1164 3.07 -9.46 -6.67
C GLU A 1164 3.96 -9.70 -5.44
N ASP A 1165 3.90 -8.83 -4.44
CA ASP A 1165 4.60 -8.94 -3.17
C ASP A 1165 4.21 -10.21 -2.40
N LEU A 1166 2.91 -10.51 -2.30
CA LEU A 1166 2.44 -11.76 -1.69
C LEU A 1166 2.85 -13.00 -2.51
N GLN A 1167 2.84 -12.92 -3.84
CA GLN A 1167 3.36 -13.97 -4.71
C GLN A 1167 4.87 -14.18 -4.50
N MET A 1168 5.63 -13.09 -4.34
CA MET A 1168 7.04 -13.12 -3.97
C MET A 1168 7.23 -13.78 -2.61
N LEU A 1169 6.29 -13.66 -1.68
CA LEU A 1169 6.29 -14.36 -0.39
C LEU A 1169 5.82 -15.82 -0.46
N GLY A 1170 5.49 -16.32 -1.66
CA GLY A 1170 5.14 -17.71 -1.93
C GLY A 1170 3.64 -18.01 -1.87
N TRP A 1171 2.79 -17.00 -1.82
CA TRP A 1171 1.34 -17.17 -1.87
C TRP A 1171 0.83 -17.30 -3.30
N SER A 1172 -0.16 -18.17 -3.51
CA SER A 1172 -1.10 -17.94 -4.58
C SER A 1172 -2.05 -16.83 -4.14
N VAL A 1173 -2.36 -15.87 -5.00
CA VAL A 1173 -3.15 -14.68 -4.61
C VAL A 1173 -4.37 -14.57 -5.51
N MET A 1174 -5.51 -14.26 -4.91
CA MET A 1174 -6.71 -13.85 -5.63
C MET A 1174 -7.42 -12.73 -4.90
N THR A 1175 -8.24 -11.96 -5.63
CA THR A 1175 -9.09 -10.91 -5.05
C THR A 1175 -10.54 -11.35 -5.08
N VAL A 1176 -11.20 -11.21 -3.94
CA VAL A 1176 -12.65 -11.40 -3.79
C VAL A 1176 -13.24 -10.09 -3.31
N TRP A 1177 -14.09 -9.50 -4.16
CA TRP A 1177 -14.71 -8.21 -3.88
C TRP A 1177 -15.92 -8.37 -2.95
N SER A 1178 -16.12 -7.38 -2.08
CA SER A 1178 -17.23 -7.31 -1.12
C SER A 1178 -18.60 -7.48 -1.78
N VAL A 1179 -18.82 -6.81 -2.92
CA VAL A 1179 -20.04 -6.91 -3.73
C VAL A 1179 -20.27 -8.34 -4.23
N GLY A 1180 -19.22 -9.01 -4.72
CA GLY A 1180 -19.32 -10.40 -5.19
C GLY A 1180 -19.69 -11.35 -4.05
N THR A 1181 -19.05 -11.17 -2.90
CA THR A 1181 -19.30 -11.95 -1.67
C THR A 1181 -20.73 -11.76 -1.17
N PHE A 1182 -21.25 -10.53 -1.22
CA PHE A 1182 -22.61 -10.22 -0.79
C PHE A 1182 -23.68 -10.78 -1.75
N VAL A 1183 -23.48 -10.66 -3.06
CA VAL A 1183 -24.48 -11.08 -4.07
C VAL A 1183 -24.55 -12.60 -4.21
N ASN A 1184 -23.40 -13.28 -4.26
CA ASN A 1184 -23.37 -14.73 -4.39
C ASN A 1184 -22.12 -15.33 -3.71
N PRO A 1185 -22.15 -15.51 -2.38
CA PRO A 1185 -20.99 -16.01 -1.64
C PRO A 1185 -20.60 -17.43 -2.07
N ASP A 1186 -21.57 -18.29 -2.39
CA ASP A 1186 -21.29 -19.67 -2.80
C ASP A 1186 -20.51 -19.74 -4.12
N LYS A 1187 -20.78 -18.83 -5.08
CA LYS A 1187 -20.00 -18.70 -6.31
C LYS A 1187 -18.55 -18.29 -6.03
N GLU A 1188 -18.32 -17.38 -5.09
CA GLU A 1188 -16.96 -16.98 -4.70
C GLU A 1188 -16.24 -18.11 -3.95
N VAL A 1189 -16.94 -18.89 -3.12
CA VAL A 1189 -16.40 -20.13 -2.52
C VAL A 1189 -16.01 -21.14 -3.60
N ASP A 1190 -16.85 -21.36 -4.62
CA ASP A 1190 -16.52 -22.28 -5.72
C ASP A 1190 -15.29 -21.80 -6.51
N ARG A 1191 -15.11 -20.47 -6.68
CA ARG A 1191 -13.89 -19.90 -7.28
C ARG A 1191 -12.66 -20.13 -6.40
N ILE A 1192 -12.75 -19.92 -5.09
CA ILE A 1192 -11.67 -20.20 -4.14
C ILE A 1192 -11.28 -21.68 -4.20
N VAL A 1193 -12.28 -22.59 -4.17
CA VAL A 1193 -12.05 -24.04 -4.26
C VAL A 1193 -11.39 -24.42 -5.58
N ALA A 1194 -11.88 -23.89 -6.72
CA ALA A 1194 -11.32 -24.17 -8.03
C ALA A 1194 -9.86 -23.67 -8.16
N HIS A 1195 -9.57 -22.48 -7.63
CA HIS A 1195 -8.23 -21.90 -7.63
C HIS A 1195 -7.28 -22.68 -6.70
N LEU A 1196 -7.75 -23.09 -5.52
CA LEU A 1196 -6.95 -23.92 -4.64
C LEU A 1196 -6.67 -25.30 -5.25
N ALA A 1197 -7.63 -25.87 -5.98
CA ALA A 1197 -7.48 -27.13 -6.69
C ALA A 1197 -6.43 -27.05 -7.82
N SER A 1198 -6.29 -25.91 -8.51
CA SER A 1198 -5.21 -25.73 -9.49
C SER A 1198 -3.85 -25.63 -8.81
N VAL A 1199 -3.74 -24.90 -7.69
CA VAL A 1199 -2.50 -24.77 -6.90
C VAL A 1199 -1.97 -26.13 -6.41
N TYR A 1200 -2.86 -27.03 -5.98
CA TYR A 1200 -2.46 -28.39 -5.55
C TYR A 1200 -2.49 -29.43 -6.69
N GLY A 1201 -3.07 -29.10 -7.85
CA GLY A 1201 -3.28 -30.00 -8.99
C GLY A 1201 -2.07 -30.16 -9.92
N ASP A 1202 -1.07 -29.28 -9.82
CA ASP A 1202 0.23 -29.37 -10.50
C ASP A 1202 1.25 -30.28 -9.78
N LEU A 1203 0.80 -31.04 -8.76
CA LEU A 1203 1.53 -32.14 -8.12
C LEU A 1203 0.90 -33.51 -8.45
N ARG A 1204 0.41 -33.70 -9.67
CA ARG A 1204 -0.04 -35.02 -10.16
C ARG A 1204 1.11 -35.93 -10.54
#